data_AF-A0A7Z9H4Z6-F1
#
_entry.id   AF-A0A7Z9H4Z6-F1
#
_cell.length_a   1.000
_cell.length_b   1.000
_cell.length_c   1.000
_cell.angle_alpha   90.00
_cell.angle_beta   90.00
_cell.angle_gamma   90.00
#
_symmetry.space_group_name_H-M   'P 1'
#
loop_
_entity.id
_entity.type
_entity.pdbx_description
1 polymer ?
#
loop_
_entity_poly.entity_id
_entity_poly.type
_entity_poly.pdbx_seq_one_letter_code
_entity_poly.pdbx_strand_id
1 'polypeptide(L)'
;MRANCFKNSVMPLVLFTCVVFSYTGNHADGQGPVADPEFYPLPCTATVTAEVVALDQTLWYNRFGAFDPNGMIYALASDVVSRDGGPIAPGNARLRNGKRPRPLVLRVNEGDCLEVTLTNLLTPSAPVDGIATRSVGMHCSGLEYANASTESCGIAASNSGALAAAETGTFVWYASKTGIFPFNSLAGSTGGEGDGGSQSHGLFGVIAVEPAGAKWYRSQVTNEVLQAATIGLNPDGTPLIDYDATDAQGRPLLAMVDATNALIASDLTAIITNLASEDCANAPPSSTCGKSFREFTIVFHDETDIRQAYPELDTPLFKGVRDKFAINYGTGGLGAEVIAVRRGEGPAKDCGDCKFEEFFLESWANGDPAMPVNKDPVTGIAIGASYEDDPSNVYHSYMGDAVRFRNIHFGAETHVFHLHAHQWLFAPRDENSTYLDSQSISPGTAYTYEINYGGSGNRNFNPGDSIFHCHLYPHFAQGMWSLWRTHDVFEDGTSSRNLVDGEIAQGTPVPALVPIPGNMIPPLPTVDFPGYPHYIAGQAGHRPPQAPLEYASSGTELLDGGLGRHRITSSTWVDGPGAIDPHYLADPVAARVAAANTNPGNLGFARKLLTADLELLPTDGTPLEQVAMSFHAGNAAGGMSVMTEYDWPAVGYPSFDSAGNPGLFLVNGRAPQPGAPYADPCPDNFIDGNGAMRSVGMRSYKAAYIQFDMTINQYGWHDRQARIAVLNQDVMSTLDGTRAPQPLFFRANSGDCIEFQATNLIPNNLNVDDYQIFTPTDTLGQHIHLVKFDVTASDGGGNGWNYEDGTFSPEEVRERIEANNAQQEAIGGTQILTAKVHPWFGEGPGGEWIGAQTTTQRWWADPLVNNNGDDRTIRSVFTHDHFGPSSHQQHGLYALLVVEPTDSVWTLPD
;
A
#
# COMPACT_ATOMS: atom_id res chain seq x y z
N MET A 1 -15.04 45.98 29.31
CA MET A 1 -15.54 45.60 30.65
C MET A 1 -14.53 44.64 31.26
N ARG A 2 -13.90 45.03 32.37
CA ARG A 2 -13.03 44.16 33.18
C ARG A 2 -13.90 43.45 34.22
N ALA A 3 -13.68 42.15 34.42
CA ALA A 3 -13.91 41.49 35.70
C ALA A 3 -13.06 40.21 35.79
N ASN A 4 -11.95 40.29 36.54
CA ASN A 4 -11.31 39.16 37.18
C ASN A 4 -12.25 38.60 38.25
N CYS A 5 -12.29 37.28 38.43
CA CYS A 5 -12.27 36.60 39.73
C CYS A 5 -12.34 35.09 39.56
N PHE A 6 -11.20 34.40 39.60
CA PHE A 6 -11.13 33.05 40.17
C PHE A 6 -9.83 32.91 40.97
N LYS A 7 -9.98 32.90 42.29
CA LYS A 7 -9.03 32.31 43.24
C LYS A 7 -9.82 31.40 44.16
N ASN A 8 -9.29 30.18 44.32
CA ASN A 8 -9.58 29.17 45.34
C ASN A 8 -10.99 28.59 45.40
N SER A 9 -11.13 27.39 44.86
CA SER A 9 -11.92 26.33 45.49
C SER A 9 -11.28 24.99 45.15
N VAL A 10 -10.70 24.37 46.17
CA VAL A 10 -10.28 22.96 46.16
C VAL A 10 -11.55 22.12 46.11
N MET A 11 -11.71 21.27 45.09
CA MET A 11 -12.66 20.15 45.09
C MET A 11 -12.04 18.94 44.36
N PRO A 12 -12.42 17.72 44.77
CA PRO A 12 -11.49 16.59 44.82
C PRO A 12 -11.53 15.73 43.55
N LEU A 13 -10.42 15.02 43.37
CA LEU A 13 -10.22 13.92 42.42
C LEU A 13 -11.34 12.88 42.61
N VAL A 14 -12.27 12.80 41.65
CA VAL A 14 -13.23 11.70 41.56
C VAL A 14 -12.51 10.55 40.87
N LEU A 15 -11.98 9.62 41.68
CA LEU A 15 -11.59 8.29 41.24
C LEU A 15 -12.86 7.60 40.72
N PHE A 16 -12.93 7.32 39.41
CA PHE A 16 -13.86 6.33 38.89
C PHE A 16 -13.44 4.97 39.45
N THR A 17 -14.05 4.58 40.57
CA THR A 17 -13.93 3.22 41.09
C THR A 17 -14.81 2.36 40.20
N CYS A 18 -14.21 1.46 39.42
CA CYS A 18 -14.93 0.34 38.82
C CYS A 18 -15.73 -0.35 39.92
N VAL A 19 -17.06 -0.30 39.82
CA VAL A 19 -17.94 -1.11 40.65
C VAL A 19 -17.82 -2.54 40.13
N VAL A 20 -16.78 -3.24 40.59
CA VAL A 20 -16.83 -4.69 40.69
C VAL A 20 -17.89 -4.97 41.74
N PHE A 21 -19.04 -5.53 41.33
CA PHE A 21 -19.98 -6.10 42.28
C PHE A 21 -19.26 -7.25 43.01
N SER A 22 -18.66 -6.93 44.15
CA SER A 22 -18.23 -7.93 45.12
C SER A 22 -19.50 -8.55 45.68
N TYR A 23 -19.89 -9.72 45.16
CA TYR A 23 -20.91 -10.54 45.78
C TYR A 23 -20.31 -11.17 47.05
N THR A 24 -20.10 -10.37 48.10
CA THR A 24 -19.80 -10.87 49.44
C THR A 24 -21.11 -11.11 50.18
N GLY A 25 -21.82 -12.16 49.75
CA GLY A 25 -22.82 -12.79 50.60
C GLY A 25 -22.11 -13.41 51.80
N ASN A 26 -22.37 -12.89 53.00
CA ASN A 26 -21.97 -13.51 54.26
C ASN A 26 -22.57 -14.93 54.36
N HIS A 27 -21.85 -15.95 53.90
CA HIS A 27 -22.08 -17.32 54.31
C HIS A 27 -21.22 -17.61 55.53
N ALA A 28 -21.87 -17.56 56.70
CA ALA A 28 -21.34 -18.09 57.94
C ALA A 28 -21.43 -19.63 57.89
N ASP A 29 -20.53 -20.27 57.15
CA ASP A 29 -20.18 -21.67 57.34
C ASP A 29 -18.79 -21.90 56.74
N GLY A 30 -17.86 -22.43 57.54
CA GLY A 30 -16.42 -22.50 57.27
C GLY A 30 -15.99 -23.48 56.18
N GLN A 31 -16.52 -23.33 54.97
CA GLN A 31 -16.02 -23.96 53.75
C GLN A 31 -15.32 -22.85 52.93
N GLY A 32 -14.04 -23.05 52.58
CA GLY A 32 -13.31 -22.13 51.71
C GLY A 32 -14.02 -21.94 50.35
N PRO A 33 -13.64 -20.93 49.55
CA PRO A 33 -14.28 -20.70 48.26
C PRO A 33 -14.08 -21.95 47.39
N VAL A 34 -15.19 -22.66 47.15
CA VAL A 34 -15.26 -23.71 46.14
C VAL A 34 -15.28 -23.00 44.81
N ALA A 35 -14.27 -23.25 43.97
CA ALA A 35 -14.27 -22.78 42.58
C ALA A 35 -15.60 -23.18 41.93
N ASP A 36 -16.22 -22.23 41.24
CA ASP A 36 -17.47 -22.46 40.52
C ASP A 36 -17.30 -23.65 39.55
N PRO A 37 -18.09 -24.73 39.68
CA PRO A 37 -17.99 -25.91 38.83
C PRO A 37 -18.65 -25.74 37.45
N GLU A 38 -19.14 -24.55 37.09
CA GLU A 38 -19.64 -24.26 35.73
C GLU A 38 -18.52 -23.86 34.73
N PHE A 39 -17.31 -24.42 34.87
CA PHE A 39 -16.40 -24.52 33.73
C PHE A 39 -17.01 -25.52 32.74
N TYR A 40 -17.85 -25.03 31.83
CA TYR A 40 -18.29 -25.81 30.69
C TYR A 40 -17.05 -26.38 30.00
N PRO A 41 -16.93 -27.72 29.84
CA PRO A 41 -15.89 -28.26 28.98
C PRO A 41 -16.09 -27.64 27.61
N LEU A 42 -15.14 -26.80 27.19
CA LEU A 42 -15.25 -26.14 25.91
C LEU A 42 -15.32 -27.19 24.81
N PRO A 43 -16.13 -26.97 23.77
CA PRO A 43 -16.31 -27.91 22.68
C PRO A 43 -15.15 -27.80 21.68
N CYS A 44 -13.89 -27.93 22.14
CA CYS A 44 -12.73 -27.99 21.24
C CYS A 44 -12.88 -29.21 20.32
N THR A 45 -13.02 -29.00 19.01
CA THR A 45 -13.07 -30.11 18.04
C THR A 45 -11.68 -30.73 17.86
N ALA A 46 -10.66 -29.88 17.74
CA ALA A 46 -9.25 -30.21 17.84
C ALA A 46 -8.48 -29.14 18.63
N THR A 47 -7.21 -29.44 18.95
CA THR A 47 -6.27 -28.48 19.53
C THR A 47 -5.12 -28.25 18.55
N VAL A 48 -4.82 -26.98 18.30
CA VAL A 48 -3.62 -26.51 17.60
C VAL A 48 -2.65 -26.00 18.66
N THR A 49 -1.39 -26.43 18.60
CA THR A 49 -0.38 -26.04 19.59
C THR A 49 0.66 -25.11 18.99
N ALA A 50 1.17 -24.14 19.74
CA ALA A 50 2.31 -23.30 19.32
C ALA A 50 3.32 -23.09 20.45
N GLU A 51 4.58 -23.35 20.15
CA GLU A 51 5.70 -23.01 21.03
C GLU A 51 6.21 -21.61 20.66
N VAL A 52 5.97 -20.64 21.53
CA VAL A 52 6.23 -19.22 21.29
C VAL A 52 7.26 -18.69 22.29
N VAL A 53 8.10 -17.77 21.84
CA VAL A 53 9.02 -17.04 22.70
C VAL A 53 8.83 -15.53 22.53
N ALA A 54 9.07 -14.77 23.60
CA ALA A 54 9.29 -13.33 23.52
C ALA A 54 10.80 -13.05 23.62
N LEU A 55 11.39 -12.32 22.67
CA LEU A 55 12.83 -12.04 22.65
C LEU A 55 13.17 -10.60 22.28
N ASP A 56 14.37 -10.16 22.68
CA ASP A 56 14.98 -8.93 22.19
C ASP A 56 15.42 -9.09 20.74
N GLN A 57 14.94 -8.22 19.87
CA GLN A 57 15.24 -8.23 18.45
C GLN A 57 15.31 -6.80 17.93
N THR A 58 16.49 -6.38 17.49
CA THR A 58 16.63 -5.11 16.77
C THR A 58 15.76 -5.16 15.51
N LEU A 59 14.91 -4.15 15.34
CA LEU A 59 14.03 -3.99 14.19
C LEU A 59 14.65 -3.00 13.23
N TRP A 60 14.98 -3.45 12.02
CA TRP A 60 15.39 -2.58 10.92
C TRP A 60 14.19 -2.37 10.02
N TYR A 61 13.77 -1.12 9.87
CA TYR A 61 12.52 -0.81 9.19
C TYR A 61 12.69 -0.60 7.68
N ASN A 62 13.85 -0.09 7.25
CA ASN A 62 14.14 0.22 5.85
C ASN A 62 15.64 0.24 5.53
N ARG A 63 15.96 0.42 4.24
CA ARG A 63 17.33 0.43 3.71
C ARG A 63 18.17 1.63 4.15
N PHE A 64 17.53 2.77 4.41
CA PHE A 64 18.22 4.00 4.82
C PHE A 64 18.78 3.90 6.23
N GLY A 65 18.24 2.96 7.02
CA GLY A 65 18.77 2.61 8.32
C GLY A 65 17.96 3.19 9.47
N ALA A 66 16.65 3.39 9.30
CA ALA A 66 15.74 3.59 10.41
C ALA A 66 15.61 2.28 11.21
N PHE A 67 15.77 2.34 12.54
CA PHE A 67 15.77 1.14 13.37
C PHE A 67 15.31 1.38 14.81
N ASP A 68 14.86 0.32 15.47
CA ASP A 68 14.62 0.26 16.91
C ASP A 68 15.65 -0.71 17.55
N PRO A 69 16.63 -0.22 18.32
CA PRO A 69 17.60 -1.07 19.01
C PRO A 69 16.99 -1.87 20.17
N ASN A 70 15.86 -1.41 20.73
CA ASN A 70 15.19 -1.94 21.90
C ASN A 70 13.95 -2.79 21.54
N GLY A 71 13.80 -3.13 20.26
CA GLY A 71 12.69 -3.92 19.75
C GLY A 71 12.51 -5.26 20.48
N MET A 72 11.26 -5.64 20.68
CA MET A 72 10.84 -6.89 21.31
C MET A 72 9.77 -7.53 20.45
N ILE A 73 9.88 -8.83 20.19
CA ILE A 73 8.90 -9.53 19.35
C ILE A 73 8.48 -10.86 19.97
N TYR A 74 7.30 -11.33 19.55
CA TYR A 74 6.95 -12.75 19.64
C TYR A 74 7.45 -13.49 18.42
N ALA A 75 7.91 -14.72 18.59
CA ALA A 75 8.34 -15.61 17.51
C ALA A 75 8.03 -17.07 17.84
N LEU A 76 7.90 -17.92 16.83
CA LEU A 76 7.91 -19.37 17.04
C LEU A 76 9.28 -19.80 17.55
N ALA A 77 9.32 -20.69 18.55
CA ALA A 77 10.56 -21.20 19.12
C ALA A 77 11.46 -21.89 18.07
N SER A 78 10.86 -22.49 17.04
CA SER A 78 11.54 -23.12 15.90
C SER A 78 12.34 -22.14 15.03
N ASP A 79 12.01 -20.85 15.06
CA ASP A 79 12.70 -19.80 14.30
C ASP A 79 13.81 -19.11 15.11
N VAL A 80 14.06 -19.52 16.36
CA VAL A 80 14.98 -18.84 17.28
C VAL A 80 16.26 -19.65 17.51
N VAL A 81 17.38 -18.94 17.50
CA VAL A 81 18.72 -19.47 17.75
C VAL A 81 19.45 -18.61 18.79
N SER A 82 20.55 -19.12 19.35
CA SER A 82 21.40 -18.32 20.24
C SER A 82 22.23 -17.30 19.46
N ARG A 83 22.63 -16.22 20.13
CA ARG A 83 23.46 -15.17 19.52
C ARG A 83 24.91 -15.61 19.41
N ASP A 84 25.40 -16.38 20.38
CA ASP A 84 26.81 -16.79 20.53
C ASP A 84 27.08 -18.28 20.25
N GLY A 85 26.05 -19.06 19.87
CA GLY A 85 26.16 -20.51 19.66
C GLY A 85 26.03 -21.35 20.94
N GLY A 86 25.83 -20.73 22.10
CA GLY A 86 25.49 -21.41 23.36
C GLY A 86 24.01 -21.83 23.46
N PRO A 87 23.53 -22.21 24.65
CA PRO A 87 22.11 -22.47 24.88
C PRO A 87 21.27 -21.21 24.67
N ILE A 88 20.08 -21.38 24.10
CA ILE A 88 19.07 -20.32 24.05
C ILE A 88 18.65 -20.00 25.49
N ALA A 89 18.82 -18.74 25.88
CA ALA A 89 18.54 -18.25 27.23
C ALA A 89 18.15 -16.76 27.15
N PRO A 90 17.55 -16.20 28.21
CA PRO A 90 17.21 -14.77 28.25
C PRO A 90 18.39 -13.86 27.89
N GLY A 91 18.17 -12.94 26.94
CA GLY A 91 19.20 -12.04 26.40
C GLY A 91 20.22 -12.69 25.45
N ASN A 92 20.18 -14.02 25.26
CA ASN A 92 21.00 -14.76 24.31
C ASN A 92 20.12 -15.48 23.26
N ALA A 93 19.14 -14.78 22.71
CA ALA A 93 18.25 -15.27 21.66
C ALA A 93 18.18 -14.27 20.50
N ARG A 94 17.99 -14.78 19.28
CA ARG A 94 17.71 -14.01 18.08
C ARG A 94 16.93 -14.87 17.08
N LEU A 95 16.26 -14.24 16.12
CA LEU A 95 15.77 -14.98 14.96
C LEU A 95 16.93 -15.61 14.19
N ARG A 96 16.69 -16.79 13.62
CA ARG A 96 17.62 -17.44 12.70
C ARG A 96 17.85 -16.56 11.46
N ASN A 97 19.04 -16.69 10.87
CA ASN A 97 19.36 -15.99 9.63
C ASN A 97 18.31 -16.32 8.55
N GLY A 98 17.91 -15.32 7.78
CA GLY A 98 16.89 -15.43 6.74
C GLY A 98 15.44 -15.32 7.22
N LYS A 99 15.15 -15.36 8.53
CA LYS A 99 13.78 -15.07 9.03
C LYS A 99 13.65 -13.58 9.33
N ARG A 100 12.76 -12.90 8.61
CA ARG A 100 12.44 -11.49 8.85
C ARG A 100 11.66 -11.31 10.16
N PRO A 101 12.01 -10.33 11.02
CA PRO A 101 11.15 -9.91 12.12
C PRO A 101 9.82 -9.38 11.57
N ARG A 102 8.71 -10.03 11.94
CA ARG A 102 7.33 -9.63 11.60
C ARG A 102 6.42 -9.84 12.83
N PRO A 103 5.26 -9.16 12.93
CA PRO A 103 4.27 -9.50 13.94
C PRO A 103 3.88 -10.96 13.83
N LEU A 104 3.80 -11.66 14.97
CA LEU A 104 3.52 -13.10 14.97
C LEU A 104 2.07 -13.35 14.56
N VAL A 105 1.86 -14.14 13.51
CA VAL A 105 0.52 -14.63 13.11
C VAL A 105 0.36 -16.08 13.54
N LEU A 106 -0.56 -16.32 14.45
CA LEU A 106 -1.01 -17.66 14.83
C LEU A 106 -2.32 -17.98 14.10
N ARG A 107 -2.54 -19.24 13.74
CA ARG A 107 -3.73 -19.68 13.00
C ARG A 107 -4.43 -20.83 13.71
N VAL A 108 -5.77 -20.81 13.69
CA VAL A 108 -6.64 -21.84 14.26
C VAL A 108 -7.96 -21.86 13.49
N ASN A 109 -8.62 -23.00 13.39
CA ASN A 109 -9.94 -23.07 12.73
C ASN A 109 -11.05 -22.74 13.73
N GLU A 110 -12.16 -22.20 13.23
CA GLU A 110 -13.39 -22.03 13.98
C GLU A 110 -13.86 -23.38 14.55
N GLY A 111 -14.16 -23.41 15.84
CA GLY A 111 -14.52 -24.61 16.61
C GLY A 111 -13.34 -25.35 17.24
N ASP A 112 -12.09 -24.97 16.93
CA ASP A 112 -10.89 -25.53 17.55
C ASP A 112 -10.37 -24.67 18.70
N CYS A 113 -9.42 -25.21 19.46
CA CYS A 113 -8.70 -24.52 20.51
C CYS A 113 -7.24 -24.27 20.13
N LEU A 114 -6.71 -23.10 20.44
CA LEU A 114 -5.31 -22.74 20.28
C LEU A 114 -4.63 -22.78 21.64
N GLU A 115 -3.67 -23.68 21.83
CA GLU A 115 -2.81 -23.78 23.01
C GLU A 115 -1.42 -23.24 22.69
N VAL A 116 -0.98 -22.23 23.45
CA VAL A 116 0.31 -21.57 23.26
C VAL A 116 1.17 -21.70 24.50
N THR A 117 2.34 -22.29 24.36
CA THR A 117 3.39 -22.29 25.37
C THR A 117 4.30 -21.09 25.12
N LEU A 118 4.22 -20.06 25.95
CA LEU A 118 5.06 -18.87 25.86
C LEU A 118 6.26 -18.98 26.82
N THR A 119 7.48 -18.79 26.32
CA THR A 119 8.68 -18.62 27.14
C THR A 119 9.27 -17.21 27.02
N ASN A 120 9.56 -16.57 28.14
CA ASN A 120 10.18 -15.24 28.15
C ASN A 120 11.71 -15.32 28.01
N LEU A 121 12.24 -14.89 26.86
CA LEU A 121 13.68 -14.80 26.56
C LEU A 121 14.19 -13.35 26.52
N LEU A 122 13.40 -12.38 26.99
CA LEU A 122 13.86 -11.00 27.14
C LEU A 122 15.03 -10.90 28.11
N THR A 123 15.97 -10.03 27.80
CA THR A 123 17.05 -9.67 28.73
C THR A 123 16.45 -9.24 30.08
N PRO A 124 16.89 -9.81 31.22
CA PRO A 124 16.27 -9.55 32.53
C PRO A 124 16.37 -8.08 32.98
N SER A 125 17.42 -7.37 32.55
CA SER A 125 17.59 -5.94 32.81
C SER A 125 17.07 -5.11 31.64
N ALA A 126 16.36 -4.02 31.95
CA ALA A 126 15.94 -3.05 30.94
C ALA A 126 17.16 -2.41 30.23
N PRO A 127 17.12 -2.29 28.89
CA PRO A 127 18.14 -1.55 28.16
C PRO A 127 18.01 -0.03 28.39
N VAL A 128 19.05 0.72 28.02
CA VAL A 128 19.03 2.19 28.06
C VAL A 128 17.99 2.69 27.05
N ASP A 129 17.19 3.68 27.45
CA ASP A 129 16.07 4.22 26.66
C ASP A 129 15.04 3.17 26.21
N GLY A 130 14.94 2.04 26.90
CA GLY A 130 13.90 1.02 26.64
C GLY A 130 12.92 0.89 27.79
N ILE A 131 11.86 0.10 27.57
CA ILE A 131 10.83 -0.11 28.58
C ILE A 131 11.39 -0.72 29.87
N ALA A 132 10.92 -0.20 31.01
CA ALA A 132 11.37 -0.62 32.33
C ALA A 132 10.96 -2.06 32.69
N THR A 133 9.77 -2.49 32.27
CA THR A 133 9.28 -3.86 32.51
C THR A 133 9.87 -4.84 31.51
N ARG A 134 10.36 -5.99 31.99
CA ARG A 134 10.87 -7.11 31.18
C ARG A 134 10.04 -8.37 31.36
N SER A 135 8.95 -8.26 32.09
CA SER A 135 7.94 -9.32 32.16
C SER A 135 7.08 -9.29 30.90
N VAL A 136 6.63 -10.45 30.46
CA VAL A 136 5.79 -10.59 29.26
C VAL A 136 4.54 -11.40 29.59
N GLY A 137 3.41 -11.02 29.01
CA GLY A 137 2.20 -11.84 29.00
C GLY A 137 1.72 -12.05 27.57
N MET A 138 0.58 -12.71 27.41
CA MET A 138 -0.11 -12.82 26.12
C MET A 138 -1.61 -12.64 26.35
N HIS A 139 -2.09 -11.41 26.16
CA HIS A 139 -3.51 -11.08 26.25
C HIS A 139 -4.10 -11.10 24.85
N CYS A 140 -5.09 -11.94 24.59
CA CYS A 140 -5.88 -11.87 23.36
C CYS A 140 -7.21 -11.15 23.63
N SER A 141 -7.56 -10.19 22.78
CA SER A 141 -8.88 -9.54 22.79
C SER A 141 -9.80 -10.18 21.76
N GLY A 142 -11.00 -10.60 22.18
CA GLY A 142 -12.07 -11.07 21.31
C GLY A 142 -12.23 -12.59 21.17
N LEU A 143 -11.31 -13.40 21.72
CA LEU A 143 -11.47 -14.86 21.84
C LEU A 143 -11.87 -15.29 23.26
N GLU A 144 -12.51 -16.45 23.36
CA GLU A 144 -12.96 -17.02 24.64
C GLU A 144 -11.81 -17.74 25.34
N TYR A 145 -11.66 -17.54 26.66
CA TYR A 145 -10.65 -18.24 27.46
C TYR A 145 -11.06 -19.68 27.71
N ALA A 146 -10.13 -20.59 27.46
CA ALA A 146 -10.37 -22.01 27.69
C ALA A 146 -10.06 -22.53 29.08
N ASN A 147 -9.29 -21.76 29.85
CA ASN A 147 -9.04 -22.03 31.25
C ASN A 147 -8.80 -20.72 32.00
N ALA A 148 -9.05 -20.72 33.31
CA ALA A 148 -8.85 -19.56 34.18
C ALA A 148 -7.37 -19.12 34.29
N SER A 149 -6.42 -19.98 33.88
CA SER A 149 -4.99 -19.68 33.86
C SER A 149 -4.52 -18.85 32.64
N THR A 150 -5.39 -18.60 31.65
CA THR A 150 -5.05 -17.85 30.41
C THR A 150 -5.14 -16.33 30.58
N GLU A 151 -5.61 -15.82 31.71
CA GLU A 151 -5.71 -14.37 31.98
C GLU A 151 -4.33 -13.74 32.26
N SER A 152 -3.80 -12.99 31.29
CA SER A 152 -2.54 -12.26 31.44
C SER A 152 -2.68 -10.87 32.08
N CYS A 153 -3.89 -10.46 32.49
CA CYS A 153 -4.22 -9.09 32.91
C CYS A 153 -3.78 -8.73 34.34
N GLY A 154 -3.45 -9.70 35.19
CA GLY A 154 -2.88 -9.43 36.53
C GLY A 154 -3.75 -8.60 37.49
N ILE A 155 -5.05 -8.43 37.23
CA ILE A 155 -5.95 -7.59 38.07
C ILE A 155 -6.38 -8.30 39.38
N ALA A 156 -6.19 -9.63 39.48
CA ALA A 156 -6.36 -10.36 40.73
C ALA A 156 -5.04 -10.47 41.49
N ALA A 157 -5.09 -10.48 42.83
CA ALA A 157 -3.95 -10.62 43.75
C ALA A 157 -3.16 -11.96 43.63
N SER A 158 -3.30 -12.68 42.51
CA SER A 158 -2.54 -13.85 42.10
C SER A 158 -1.74 -13.52 40.83
N ASN A 159 -0.44 -13.23 40.99
CA ASN A 159 0.54 -13.10 39.90
C ASN A 159 0.63 -14.40 39.06
N SER A 160 -0.22 -14.61 38.06
CA SER A 160 -0.13 -15.80 37.18
C SER A 160 0.04 -15.50 35.69
N GLY A 161 -0.03 -14.23 35.25
CA GLY A 161 -0.12 -13.89 33.83
C GLY A 161 1.12 -13.24 33.19
N ALA A 162 2.00 -12.62 34.00
CA ALA A 162 3.20 -11.95 33.52
C ALA A 162 4.43 -12.78 33.88
N LEU A 163 5.08 -13.34 32.87
CA LEU A 163 6.24 -14.21 32.96
C LEU A 163 7.51 -13.37 33.12
N ALA A 164 8.27 -13.60 34.19
CA ALA A 164 9.63 -13.10 34.32
C ALA A 164 10.57 -13.80 33.32
N ALA A 165 11.79 -13.28 33.16
CA ALA A 165 12.78 -13.90 32.27
C ALA A 165 13.03 -15.37 32.64
N ALA A 166 13.10 -16.23 31.62
CA ALA A 166 13.16 -17.70 31.70
C ALA A 166 11.90 -18.41 32.22
N GLU A 167 10.82 -17.70 32.58
CA GLU A 167 9.56 -18.35 32.91
C GLU A 167 8.79 -18.75 31.66
N THR A 168 8.04 -19.84 31.79
CA THR A 168 7.18 -20.40 30.75
C THR A 168 5.75 -20.48 31.28
N GLY A 169 4.77 -20.12 30.45
CA GLY A 169 3.35 -20.24 30.75
C GLY A 169 2.56 -20.77 29.56
N THR A 170 1.37 -21.33 29.84
CA THR A 170 0.48 -21.88 28.81
C THR A 170 -0.80 -21.05 28.74
N PHE A 171 -1.18 -20.66 27.53
CA PHE A 171 -2.35 -19.85 27.22
C PHE A 171 -3.26 -20.62 26.28
N VAL A 172 -4.56 -20.71 26.55
CA VAL A 172 -5.50 -21.49 25.74
C VAL A 172 -6.74 -20.69 25.39
N TRP A 173 -7.02 -20.55 24.10
CA TRP A 173 -8.19 -19.86 23.57
C TRP A 173 -9.08 -20.78 22.76
N TYR A 174 -10.40 -20.57 22.86
CA TYR A 174 -11.38 -21.20 21.98
C TYR A 174 -11.73 -20.25 20.83
N ALA A 175 -11.64 -20.78 19.61
CA ALA A 175 -11.91 -20.04 18.39
C ALA A 175 -13.39 -20.14 18.01
N SER A 176 -14.25 -19.32 18.61
CA SER A 176 -15.69 -19.43 18.40
C SER A 176 -16.21 -18.80 17.11
N LYS A 177 -15.40 -17.97 16.43
CA LYS A 177 -15.78 -17.30 15.18
C LYS A 177 -14.58 -16.92 14.32
N THR A 178 -14.72 -17.00 12.99
CA THR A 178 -13.73 -16.51 12.02
C THR A 178 -13.43 -15.02 12.15
N GLY A 179 -12.19 -14.64 11.86
CA GLY A 179 -11.74 -13.25 11.94
C GLY A 179 -10.24 -13.11 12.19
N ILE A 180 -9.82 -11.91 12.62
CA ILE A 180 -8.46 -11.65 13.12
C ILE A 180 -8.57 -11.00 14.49
N PHE A 181 -7.79 -11.50 15.44
CA PHE A 181 -7.87 -11.12 16.85
C PHE A 181 -6.50 -10.69 17.35
N PRO A 182 -6.36 -9.49 17.95
CA PRO A 182 -5.06 -9.02 18.43
C PRO A 182 -4.65 -9.77 19.69
N PHE A 183 -3.34 -9.96 19.86
CA PHE A 183 -2.77 -10.21 21.16
C PHE A 183 -1.50 -9.38 21.44
N ASN A 184 -1.27 -9.07 22.70
CA ASN A 184 -0.14 -8.26 23.14
C ASN A 184 0.21 -8.51 24.62
N SER A 185 1.38 -8.02 25.05
CA SER A 185 1.76 -8.05 26.46
C SER A 185 1.17 -6.87 27.22
N LEU A 186 0.32 -7.14 28.22
CA LEU A 186 -0.19 -6.13 29.14
C LEU A 186 0.77 -5.80 30.30
N ALA A 187 1.94 -6.45 30.38
CA ALA A 187 2.91 -6.20 31.44
C ALA A 187 3.58 -4.81 31.34
N GLY A 188 3.43 -4.12 30.20
CA GLY A 188 3.99 -2.80 29.91
C GLY A 188 3.05 -1.98 29.02
N SER A 189 1.87 -1.67 29.53
CA SER A 189 0.75 -1.10 28.76
C SER A 189 0.74 0.44 28.65
N THR A 190 1.81 1.13 29.05
CA THR A 190 1.90 2.59 28.88
C THR A 190 1.99 2.94 27.38
N GLY A 191 1.38 4.03 26.93
CA GLY A 191 1.49 4.49 25.52
C GLY A 191 2.81 5.21 25.24
N GLY A 192 2.95 5.76 24.02
CA GLY A 192 4.11 6.56 23.61
C GLY A 192 4.39 7.78 24.48
N GLU A 193 3.35 8.31 25.14
CA GLU A 193 3.43 9.45 26.08
C GLU A 193 3.90 9.06 27.50
N GLY A 194 4.15 7.76 27.78
CA GLY A 194 4.48 7.23 29.11
C GLY A 194 5.66 6.25 29.11
N ASP A 195 6.80 6.68 28.56
CA ASP A 195 8.06 5.92 28.42
C ASP A 195 8.01 4.70 27.46
N GLY A 196 7.07 4.69 26.50
CA GLY A 196 7.02 3.68 25.43
C GLY A 196 6.53 2.31 25.91
N GLY A 197 5.35 1.91 25.46
CA GLY A 197 4.78 0.61 25.79
C GLY A 197 5.49 -0.56 25.12
N SER A 198 5.19 -1.76 25.60
CA SER A 198 5.63 -3.01 24.95
C SER A 198 5.23 -3.04 23.46
N GLN A 199 4.09 -2.45 23.11
CA GLN A 199 3.57 -2.34 21.75
C GLN A 199 4.40 -1.40 20.87
N SER A 200 4.86 -0.25 21.39
CA SER A 200 5.69 0.72 20.65
C SER A 200 7.03 0.13 20.19
N HIS A 201 7.47 -0.95 20.85
CA HIS A 201 8.68 -1.73 20.53
C HIS A 201 8.37 -3.06 19.79
N GLY A 202 7.13 -3.29 19.36
CA GLY A 202 6.74 -4.45 18.54
C GLY A 202 6.29 -5.70 19.30
N LEU A 203 5.99 -5.63 20.60
CA LEU A 203 5.54 -6.82 21.36
C LEU A 203 4.03 -7.04 21.22
N PHE A 204 3.60 -7.36 20.00
CA PHE A 204 2.25 -7.72 19.63
C PHE A 204 2.22 -8.78 18.52
N GLY A 205 1.05 -9.37 18.31
CA GLY A 205 0.78 -10.34 17.26
C GLY A 205 -0.72 -10.54 17.09
N VAL A 206 -1.11 -11.49 16.24
CA VAL A 206 -2.51 -11.72 15.89
C VAL A 206 -2.83 -13.21 15.81
N ILE A 207 -4.06 -13.57 16.15
CA ILE A 207 -4.63 -14.89 15.91
C ILE A 207 -5.63 -14.75 14.76
N ALA A 208 -5.34 -15.38 13.63
CA ALA A 208 -6.28 -15.52 12.53
C ALA A 208 -7.12 -16.79 12.74
N VAL A 209 -8.43 -16.60 12.86
CA VAL A 209 -9.39 -17.71 12.93
C VAL A 209 -9.94 -17.97 11.54
N GLU A 210 -9.64 -19.17 11.05
CA GLU A 210 -10.02 -19.66 9.73
C GLU A 210 -11.34 -20.45 9.78
N PRO A 211 -12.03 -20.62 8.65
CA PRO A 211 -13.25 -21.42 8.59
C PRO A 211 -13.04 -22.86 9.11
N ALA A 212 -14.10 -23.43 9.68
CA ALA A 212 -14.05 -24.76 10.28
C ALA A 212 -13.51 -25.81 9.28
N GLY A 213 -12.45 -26.53 9.68
CA GLY A 213 -11.80 -27.55 8.85
C GLY A 213 -10.91 -27.03 7.72
N ALA A 214 -10.67 -25.72 7.62
CA ALA A 214 -9.77 -25.18 6.62
C ALA A 214 -8.34 -25.73 6.76
N LYS A 215 -7.62 -25.77 5.63
CA LYS A 215 -6.18 -26.05 5.58
C LYS A 215 -5.43 -24.78 5.18
N TRP A 216 -4.25 -24.59 5.75
CA TRP A 216 -3.45 -23.38 5.59
C TRP A 216 -2.04 -23.71 5.09
N TYR A 217 -1.66 -23.05 4.00
CA TYR A 217 -0.36 -23.22 3.34
C TYR A 217 0.39 -21.89 3.27
N ARG A 218 1.72 -21.94 3.28
CA ARG A 218 2.58 -20.77 3.04
C ARG A 218 2.28 -20.21 1.66
N SER A 219 2.04 -18.90 1.58
CA SER A 219 1.69 -18.20 0.33
C SER A 219 2.92 -17.89 -0.54
N GLN A 220 4.05 -17.61 0.10
CA GLN A 220 5.32 -17.27 -0.54
C GLN A 220 6.46 -17.96 0.18
N VAL A 221 7.46 -18.41 -0.57
CA VAL A 221 8.60 -19.18 -0.06
C VAL A 221 9.88 -18.87 -0.87
N THR A 222 11.03 -19.44 -0.50
CA THR A 222 12.22 -19.38 -1.36
C THR A 222 12.09 -20.33 -2.54
N ASN A 223 12.88 -20.13 -3.59
CA ASN A 223 12.91 -21.03 -4.75
C ASN A 223 13.17 -22.49 -4.36
N GLU A 224 14.07 -22.74 -3.41
CA GLU A 224 14.43 -24.09 -2.97
C GLU A 224 13.24 -24.81 -2.33
N VAL A 225 12.41 -24.10 -1.56
CA VAL A 225 11.23 -24.68 -0.91
C VAL A 225 10.17 -25.03 -1.95
N LEU A 226 9.91 -24.12 -2.90
CA LEU A 226 8.95 -24.40 -3.97
C LEU A 226 9.41 -25.57 -4.85
N GLN A 227 10.69 -25.62 -5.21
CA GLN A 227 11.26 -26.74 -5.95
C GLN A 227 11.14 -28.07 -5.19
N ALA A 228 11.39 -28.06 -3.88
CA ALA A 228 11.26 -29.25 -3.04
C ALA A 228 9.80 -29.74 -2.93
N ALA A 229 8.81 -28.85 -3.05
CA ALA A 229 7.39 -29.19 -3.10
C ALA A 229 6.89 -29.56 -4.52
N THR A 230 7.70 -29.36 -5.56
CA THR A 230 7.34 -29.64 -6.95
C THR A 230 7.55 -31.12 -7.27
N ILE A 231 6.47 -31.83 -7.64
CA ILE A 231 6.48 -33.28 -7.91
C ILE A 231 6.56 -33.65 -9.40
N GLY A 232 6.49 -32.65 -10.27
CA GLY A 232 6.54 -32.80 -11.72
C GLY A 232 6.20 -31.50 -12.41
N LEU A 233 6.07 -31.53 -13.74
CA LEU A 233 5.68 -30.39 -14.55
C LEU A 233 4.44 -30.72 -15.37
N ASN A 234 3.59 -29.72 -15.54
CA ASN A 234 2.49 -29.71 -16.48
C ASN A 234 3.00 -29.69 -17.94
N PRO A 235 2.14 -29.99 -18.93
CA PRO A 235 2.53 -29.93 -20.34
C PRO A 235 3.04 -28.57 -20.82
N ASP A 236 2.63 -27.48 -20.17
CA ASP A 236 3.08 -26.11 -20.44
C ASP A 236 4.35 -25.71 -19.65
N GLY A 237 4.89 -26.62 -18.84
CA GLY A 237 6.09 -26.41 -18.02
C GLY A 237 5.82 -25.82 -16.63
N THR A 238 4.58 -25.46 -16.29
CA THR A 238 4.23 -25.00 -14.92
C THR A 238 4.33 -26.15 -13.90
N PRO A 239 4.55 -25.88 -12.61
CA PRO A 239 4.80 -26.94 -11.63
C PRO A 239 3.54 -27.68 -11.18
N LEU A 240 3.67 -29.00 -11.03
CA LEU A 240 2.77 -29.82 -10.20
C LEU A 240 3.24 -29.73 -8.75
N ILE A 241 2.36 -29.38 -7.83
CA ILE A 241 2.73 -29.07 -6.44
C ILE A 241 2.09 -30.06 -5.47
N ASP A 242 2.90 -30.66 -4.60
CA ASP A 242 2.43 -31.36 -3.42
C ASP A 242 2.44 -30.40 -2.23
N TYR A 243 1.24 -29.91 -1.87
CA TYR A 243 1.06 -28.95 -0.77
C TYR A 243 1.31 -29.57 0.61
N ASP A 244 1.20 -30.89 0.73
CA ASP A 244 1.44 -31.63 1.96
C ASP A 244 2.87 -32.23 1.98
N ALA A 245 3.74 -31.83 1.05
CA ALA A 245 5.13 -32.30 0.96
C ALA A 245 5.94 -31.98 2.23
N THR A 246 6.84 -32.90 2.58
CA THR A 246 7.72 -32.79 3.73
C THR A 246 9.19 -32.90 3.34
N ASP A 247 10.07 -32.27 4.12
CA ASP A 247 11.51 -32.48 4.03
C ASP A 247 11.93 -33.90 4.49
N ALA A 248 13.24 -34.17 4.43
CA ALA A 248 13.81 -35.46 4.84
C ALA A 248 13.62 -35.80 6.33
N GLN A 249 13.26 -34.82 7.16
CA GLN A 249 12.96 -34.98 8.59
C GLN A 249 11.46 -35.09 8.85
N GLY A 250 10.61 -35.09 7.81
CA GLY A 250 9.17 -35.13 7.92
C GLY A 250 8.53 -33.79 8.30
N ARG A 251 9.27 -32.67 8.21
CA ARG A 251 8.72 -31.34 8.45
C ARG A 251 8.02 -30.84 7.20
N PRO A 252 6.77 -30.35 7.27
CA PRO A 252 6.09 -29.78 6.13
C PRO A 252 6.86 -28.63 5.48
N LEU A 253 6.82 -28.57 4.16
CA LEU A 253 7.43 -27.51 3.36
C LEU A 253 6.49 -26.32 3.16
N LEU A 254 5.22 -26.61 2.85
CA LEU A 254 4.19 -25.61 2.57
C LEU A 254 3.08 -25.58 3.62
N ALA A 255 2.67 -26.72 4.19
CA ALA A 255 1.66 -26.71 5.25
C ALA A 255 2.17 -25.95 6.49
N MET A 256 1.31 -25.14 7.11
CA MET A 256 1.70 -24.31 8.26
C MET A 256 1.59 -25.03 9.61
N VAL A 257 1.02 -26.24 9.61
CA VAL A 257 0.91 -27.16 10.75
C VAL A 257 1.54 -28.50 10.41
N ASP A 258 2.12 -29.15 11.41
CA ASP A 258 2.62 -30.51 11.28
C ASP A 258 1.56 -31.59 11.57
N ALA A 259 1.95 -32.86 11.49
CA ALA A 259 1.05 -34.00 11.71
C ALA A 259 0.50 -34.11 13.15
N THR A 260 1.03 -33.30 14.08
CA THR A 260 0.57 -33.22 15.48
C THR A 260 -0.30 -31.98 15.74
N ASN A 261 -0.66 -31.23 14.70
CA ASN A 261 -1.31 -29.92 14.77
C ASN A 261 -0.46 -28.84 15.47
N ALA A 262 0.86 -28.97 15.47
CA ALA A 262 1.73 -27.91 15.96
C ALA A 262 1.98 -26.88 14.84
N LEU A 263 1.84 -25.59 15.15
CA LEU A 263 2.18 -24.49 14.25
C LEU A 263 3.70 -24.43 14.05
N ILE A 264 4.11 -24.48 12.79
CA ILE A 264 5.53 -24.46 12.38
C ILE A 264 5.89 -23.27 11.49
N ALA A 265 4.89 -22.54 11.01
CA ALA A 265 5.03 -21.32 10.22
C ALA A 265 4.09 -20.22 10.75
N SER A 266 4.52 -18.97 10.64
CA SER A 266 3.83 -17.80 11.20
C SER A 266 3.76 -16.63 10.21
N ASP A 267 3.77 -16.96 8.92
CA ASP A 267 3.87 -15.97 7.85
C ASP A 267 2.65 -15.03 7.83
N LEU A 268 2.88 -13.77 7.44
CA LEU A 268 1.83 -12.75 7.28
C LEU A 268 0.84 -13.11 6.15
N THR A 269 1.33 -13.87 5.17
CA THR A 269 0.56 -14.32 4.02
C THR A 269 0.35 -15.83 4.07
N ALA A 270 -0.84 -16.28 3.68
CA ALA A 270 -1.20 -17.69 3.65
C ALA A 270 -2.15 -17.99 2.49
N ILE A 271 -2.26 -19.27 2.11
CA ILE A 271 -3.30 -19.78 1.22
C ILE A 271 -4.24 -20.61 2.08
N ILE A 272 -5.51 -20.23 2.10
CA ILE A 272 -6.55 -20.89 2.89
C ILE A 272 -7.44 -21.67 1.93
N THR A 273 -7.64 -22.95 2.24
CA THR A 273 -8.36 -23.91 1.40
C THR A 273 -9.34 -24.73 2.24
N ASN A 274 -10.13 -25.59 1.59
CA ASN A 274 -11.16 -26.43 2.22
C ASN A 274 -12.25 -25.60 2.93
N LEU A 275 -12.92 -24.75 2.14
CA LEU A 275 -13.87 -23.74 2.61
C LEU A 275 -15.34 -24.14 2.47
N ALA A 276 -15.62 -25.45 2.39
CA ALA A 276 -16.98 -25.95 2.25
C ALA A 276 -17.89 -25.65 3.46
N SER A 277 -17.28 -25.26 4.59
CA SER A 277 -17.98 -24.86 5.82
C SER A 277 -18.39 -23.38 5.83
N GLU A 278 -17.88 -22.55 4.92
CA GLU A 278 -18.28 -21.13 4.86
C GLU A 278 -19.76 -21.00 4.44
N ASP A 279 -20.51 -20.19 5.20
CA ASP A 279 -21.87 -19.82 4.81
C ASP A 279 -21.84 -18.77 3.69
N CYS A 280 -22.10 -19.25 2.47
CA CYS A 280 -22.21 -18.43 1.28
C CYS A 280 -23.66 -18.18 0.84
N ALA A 281 -24.66 -18.53 1.64
CA ALA A 281 -26.08 -18.44 1.24
C ALA A 281 -26.50 -17.01 0.84
N ASN A 282 -25.91 -16.01 1.49
CA ASN A 282 -26.13 -14.59 1.21
C ASN A 282 -24.91 -13.90 0.59
N ALA A 283 -23.96 -14.66 0.05
CA ALA A 283 -22.82 -14.08 -0.64
C ALA A 283 -23.29 -13.38 -1.93
N PRO A 284 -22.91 -12.11 -2.16
CA PRO A 284 -23.27 -11.40 -3.38
C PRO A 284 -22.57 -12.02 -4.60
N PRO A 285 -23.08 -11.78 -5.83
CA PRO A 285 -22.47 -12.29 -7.05
C PRO A 285 -20.99 -11.93 -7.17
N SER A 286 -20.58 -10.78 -6.65
CA SER A 286 -19.19 -10.31 -6.67
C SER A 286 -18.27 -10.97 -5.62
N SER A 287 -18.76 -11.90 -4.80
CA SER A 287 -18.02 -12.45 -3.66
C SER A 287 -17.00 -13.54 -4.04
N THR A 288 -15.99 -13.70 -3.19
CA THR A 288 -15.02 -14.81 -3.22
C THR A 288 -15.34 -15.91 -2.20
N CYS A 289 -16.55 -15.92 -1.62
CA CYS A 289 -16.98 -16.91 -0.63
C CYS A 289 -16.83 -18.36 -1.13
N GLY A 290 -16.34 -19.25 -0.27
CA GLY A 290 -16.17 -20.68 -0.58
C GLY A 290 -15.02 -21.00 -1.54
N LYS A 291 -14.31 -19.99 -2.07
CA LYS A 291 -13.14 -20.17 -2.94
C LYS A 291 -11.87 -20.12 -2.13
N SER A 292 -10.96 -21.06 -2.37
CA SER A 292 -9.60 -20.98 -1.83
C SER A 292 -9.02 -19.59 -2.09
N PHE A 293 -8.46 -18.96 -1.07
CA PHE A 293 -8.03 -17.57 -1.16
C PHE A 293 -6.62 -17.38 -0.61
N ARG A 294 -5.97 -16.32 -1.09
CA ARG A 294 -4.75 -15.79 -0.50
C ARG A 294 -5.10 -14.77 0.56
N GLU A 295 -4.51 -14.95 1.72
CA GLU A 295 -4.67 -14.08 2.87
C GLU A 295 -3.50 -13.12 2.97
N PHE A 296 -3.80 -11.83 3.21
CA PHE A 296 -2.83 -10.82 3.60
C PHE A 296 -3.17 -10.29 4.99
N THR A 297 -2.32 -10.59 5.97
CA THR A 297 -2.46 -10.04 7.33
C THR A 297 -1.72 -8.71 7.44
N ILE A 298 -2.46 -7.62 7.62
CA ILE A 298 -1.95 -6.25 7.63
C ILE A 298 -2.12 -5.63 9.02
N VAL A 299 -1.00 -5.45 9.72
CA VAL A 299 -0.98 -4.79 11.02
C VAL A 299 -0.49 -3.36 10.86
N PHE A 300 -1.39 -2.40 11.04
CA PHE A 300 -1.03 -1.00 11.22
C PHE A 300 -0.48 -0.82 12.63
N HIS A 301 0.61 -0.06 12.76
CA HIS A 301 1.08 0.36 14.06
C HIS A 301 1.68 1.77 14.06
N ASP A 302 1.39 2.49 15.13
CA ASP A 302 1.83 3.86 15.39
C ASP A 302 2.61 3.96 16.71
N GLU A 303 3.00 5.18 17.09
CA GLU A 303 3.81 5.44 18.29
C GLU A 303 5.13 4.65 18.35
N THR A 304 5.63 4.17 17.22
CA THR A 304 6.86 3.35 17.13
C THR A 304 8.10 4.10 17.62
N ASP A 305 8.97 3.45 18.41
CA ASP A 305 10.21 4.07 18.88
C ASP A 305 11.34 3.90 17.86
N ILE A 306 11.28 4.72 16.80
CA ILE A 306 12.21 4.65 15.67
C ILE A 306 13.32 5.68 15.84
N ARG A 307 14.58 5.19 15.84
CA ARG A 307 15.75 6.02 15.58
C ARG A 307 15.83 6.29 14.08
N GLN A 308 15.78 7.57 13.71
CA GLN A 308 15.77 8.01 12.32
C GLN A 308 17.10 7.71 11.62
N ALA A 309 17.05 7.43 10.32
CA ALA A 309 18.25 7.26 9.49
C ALA A 309 19.10 8.54 9.43
N TYR A 310 18.45 9.71 9.49
CA TYR A 310 19.08 11.02 9.39
C TYR A 310 18.67 11.93 10.56
N PRO A 311 19.62 12.56 11.28
CA PRO A 311 19.31 13.44 12.42
C PRO A 311 18.40 14.63 12.07
N GLU A 312 18.41 15.09 10.82
CA GLU A 312 17.55 16.17 10.35
C GLU A 312 16.05 15.84 10.52
N LEU A 313 15.66 14.57 10.41
CA LEU A 313 14.27 14.12 10.53
C LEU A 313 13.71 14.27 11.95
N ASP A 314 14.57 14.46 12.96
CA ASP A 314 14.14 14.75 14.34
C ASP A 314 13.91 16.26 14.59
N THR A 315 14.17 17.12 13.61
CA THR A 315 13.91 18.56 13.73
C THR A 315 12.42 18.88 13.54
N PRO A 316 11.90 19.99 14.13
CA PRO A 316 10.50 20.37 13.97
C PRO A 316 10.05 20.55 12.51
N LEU A 317 10.97 20.93 11.61
CA LEU A 317 10.67 21.17 10.20
C LEU A 317 10.33 19.88 9.44
N PHE A 318 11.06 18.79 9.73
CA PHE A 318 10.91 17.52 9.00
C PHE A 318 10.12 16.46 9.76
N LYS A 319 9.55 16.82 10.91
CA LYS A 319 8.80 15.88 11.76
C LYS A 319 7.65 15.22 11.01
N GLY A 320 7.00 15.91 10.06
CA GLY A 320 5.87 15.42 9.28
C GLY A 320 6.22 14.44 8.15
N VAL A 321 7.50 14.14 7.91
CA VAL A 321 7.96 13.26 6.81
C VAL A 321 8.96 12.20 7.28
N ARG A 322 9.18 12.09 8.59
CA ARG A 322 10.08 11.10 9.20
C ARG A 322 9.43 9.71 9.28
N ASP A 323 10.24 8.66 9.43
CA ASP A 323 9.74 7.32 9.72
C ASP A 323 9.07 7.28 11.11
N LYS A 324 7.76 7.04 11.18
CA LYS A 324 7.03 6.97 12.47
C LYS A 324 5.83 6.03 12.45
N PHE A 325 5.24 5.79 11.30
CA PHE A 325 4.09 4.92 11.14
C PHE A 325 4.46 3.77 10.24
N ALA A 326 3.96 2.58 10.55
CA ALA A 326 4.47 1.38 9.92
C ALA A 326 3.38 0.33 9.69
N ILE A 327 3.65 -0.54 8.73
CA ILE A 327 2.87 -1.73 8.43
C ILE A 327 3.76 -2.94 8.67
N ASN A 328 3.35 -3.86 9.56
CA ASN A 328 4.06 -5.11 9.82
C ASN A 328 5.58 -4.95 10.09
N TYR A 329 5.97 -3.97 10.92
CA TYR A 329 7.36 -3.54 11.19
C TYR A 329 8.14 -2.98 9.99
N GLY A 330 7.48 -2.53 8.93
CA GLY A 330 8.11 -1.79 7.83
C GLY A 330 7.58 -0.36 7.72
N THR A 331 8.47 0.59 7.44
CA THR A 331 8.14 2.00 7.13
C THR A 331 9.01 2.49 5.98
N GLY A 332 8.42 3.24 5.06
CA GLY A 332 9.15 4.01 4.05
C GLY A 332 8.71 5.46 4.12
N GLY A 333 9.32 6.27 4.98
CA GLY A 333 9.00 7.69 5.09
C GLY A 333 9.66 8.53 3.98
N LEU A 334 8.90 9.48 3.41
CA LEU A 334 9.30 10.40 2.35
C LEU A 334 10.64 11.11 2.65
N GLY A 335 10.79 11.58 3.90
CA GLY A 335 11.92 12.39 4.29
C GLY A 335 13.26 11.67 4.20
N ALA A 336 13.30 10.36 4.46
CA ALA A 336 14.53 9.58 4.38
C ALA A 336 15.03 9.51 2.92
N GLU A 337 14.12 9.28 1.98
CA GLU A 337 14.42 9.18 0.55
C GLU A 337 14.90 10.52 -0.02
N VAL A 338 14.18 11.61 0.27
CA VAL A 338 14.57 12.96 -0.19
C VAL A 338 15.95 13.35 0.37
N ILE A 339 16.21 13.11 1.65
CA ILE A 339 17.53 13.43 2.26
C ILE A 339 18.64 12.56 1.68
N ALA A 340 18.40 11.26 1.48
CA ALA A 340 19.37 10.35 0.88
C ALA A 340 19.83 10.84 -0.50
N VAL A 341 18.86 11.21 -1.35
CA VAL A 341 19.15 11.76 -2.69
C VAL A 341 19.94 13.08 -2.60
N ARG A 342 19.63 13.95 -1.64
CA ARG A 342 20.41 15.20 -1.42
C ARG A 342 21.82 14.96 -0.91
N ARG A 343 22.12 13.77 -0.38
CA ARG A 343 23.46 13.37 0.06
C ARG A 343 24.22 12.52 -0.96
N GLY A 344 23.59 12.16 -2.08
CA GLY A 344 24.17 11.23 -3.04
C GLY A 344 24.24 9.79 -2.51
N GLU A 345 23.26 9.42 -1.69
CA GLU A 345 23.10 8.09 -1.08
C GLU A 345 21.82 7.42 -1.61
N GLY A 346 21.73 6.10 -1.47
CA GLY A 346 20.52 5.36 -1.85
C GLY A 346 20.43 5.05 -3.35
N PRO A 347 19.35 4.38 -3.77
CA PRO A 347 19.16 3.94 -5.16
C PRO A 347 18.97 5.12 -6.13
N ALA A 348 18.30 6.18 -5.69
CA ALA A 348 18.05 7.39 -6.47
C ALA A 348 19.17 8.45 -6.38
N LYS A 349 20.37 8.10 -5.89
CA LYS A 349 21.48 9.06 -5.69
C LYS A 349 21.87 9.87 -6.92
N ASP A 350 21.71 9.28 -8.11
CA ASP A 350 22.07 9.87 -9.41
C ASP A 350 20.82 10.41 -10.17
N CYS A 351 19.67 10.47 -9.50
CA CYS A 351 18.41 10.96 -10.05
C CYS A 351 18.31 12.49 -9.93
N GLY A 352 18.74 13.21 -10.97
CA GLY A 352 18.70 14.68 -11.00
C GLY A 352 17.29 15.28 -11.10
N ASP A 353 16.27 14.47 -11.39
CA ASP A 353 14.86 14.88 -11.44
C ASP A 353 14.01 14.24 -10.33
N CYS A 354 14.61 13.55 -9.36
CA CYS A 354 13.99 13.19 -8.08
C CYS A 354 14.09 14.40 -7.14
N LYS A 355 13.10 15.28 -7.24
CA LYS A 355 12.97 16.57 -6.58
C LYS A 355 12.33 16.43 -5.19
N PHE A 356 11.15 15.85 -5.02
CA PHE A 356 10.47 15.84 -3.72
C PHE A 356 9.49 14.67 -3.52
N GLU A 357 8.17 14.92 -3.54
CA GLU A 357 7.14 13.91 -3.26
C GLU A 357 6.92 12.96 -4.45
N GLU A 358 7.26 13.39 -5.66
CA GLU A 358 6.84 12.71 -6.88
C GLU A 358 7.45 11.31 -7.06
N PHE A 359 8.66 11.08 -6.54
CA PHE A 359 9.34 9.79 -6.64
C PHE A 359 9.15 8.88 -5.41
N PHE A 360 8.43 9.35 -4.39
CA PHE A 360 8.28 8.70 -3.08
C PHE A 360 7.76 7.26 -3.17
N LEU A 361 6.82 7.03 -4.08
CA LEU A 361 6.13 5.74 -4.21
C LEU A 361 6.78 4.83 -5.26
N GLU A 362 7.80 5.34 -5.96
CA GLU A 362 8.35 4.72 -7.14
C GLU A 362 9.47 3.74 -6.78
N SER A 363 9.22 2.45 -7.00
CA SER A 363 10.24 1.43 -6.85
C SER A 363 11.32 1.52 -7.95
N TRP A 364 11.03 2.14 -9.10
CA TRP A 364 12.07 2.48 -10.08
C TRP A 364 13.16 3.38 -9.48
N ALA A 365 12.77 4.40 -8.73
CA ALA A 365 13.70 5.32 -8.08
C ALA A 365 14.30 4.72 -6.80
N ASN A 366 13.47 4.13 -5.92
CA ASN A 366 13.86 3.79 -4.54
C ASN A 366 14.00 2.28 -4.26
N GLY A 367 13.61 1.43 -5.22
CA GLY A 367 13.32 0.00 -4.99
C GLY A 367 12.06 -0.21 -4.13
N ASP A 368 11.72 -1.48 -3.86
CA ASP A 368 10.50 -1.81 -3.09
C ASP A 368 10.53 -1.22 -1.66
N PRO A 369 9.37 -0.83 -1.09
CA PRO A 369 9.27 -0.11 0.18
C PRO A 369 9.64 -0.95 1.39
N ALA A 370 10.12 -0.26 2.43
CA ALA A 370 10.45 -0.85 3.74
C ALA A 370 11.31 -2.13 3.61
N MET A 371 12.28 -2.13 2.68
CA MET A 371 13.18 -3.25 2.43
C MET A 371 14.44 -3.13 3.31
N PRO A 372 14.67 -4.05 4.27
CA PRO A 372 15.95 -4.12 4.97
C PRO A 372 17.02 -4.69 4.04
N VAL A 373 18.22 -4.13 4.11
CA VAL A 373 19.35 -4.51 3.24
C VAL A 373 20.58 -4.89 4.04
N ASN A 374 21.32 -5.84 3.51
CA ASN A 374 22.68 -6.12 3.97
C ASN A 374 23.60 -5.07 3.35
N LYS A 375 24.44 -4.43 4.17
CA LYS A 375 25.43 -3.43 3.72
C LYS A 375 26.84 -4.00 3.79
N ASP A 376 27.68 -3.65 2.83
CA ASP A 376 29.11 -3.89 2.91
C ASP A 376 29.69 -3.15 4.13
N PRO A 377 30.39 -3.82 5.04
CA PRO A 377 30.85 -3.20 6.29
C PRO A 377 31.97 -2.17 6.10
N VAL A 378 32.61 -2.12 4.92
CA VAL A 378 33.68 -1.17 4.57
C VAL A 378 33.11 0.03 3.84
N THR A 379 32.26 -0.19 2.83
CA THR A 379 31.74 0.89 1.97
C THR A 379 30.41 1.46 2.48
N GLY A 380 29.64 0.70 3.26
CA GLY A 380 28.29 1.06 3.70
C GLY A 380 27.21 0.92 2.62
N ILE A 381 27.57 0.46 1.42
CA ILE A 381 26.64 0.32 0.28
C ILE A 381 25.82 -0.97 0.44
N ALA A 382 24.54 -0.93 0.06
CA ALA A 382 23.68 -2.11 0.02
C ALA A 382 24.22 -3.15 -0.98
N ILE A 383 24.33 -4.41 -0.54
CA ILE A 383 24.83 -5.54 -1.36
C ILE A 383 23.76 -6.61 -1.59
N GLY A 384 22.53 -6.40 -1.13
CA GLY A 384 21.41 -7.34 -1.29
C GLY A 384 20.32 -7.12 -0.25
N ALA A 385 19.10 -7.55 -0.57
CA ALA A 385 18.02 -7.64 0.42
C ALA A 385 18.40 -8.60 1.55
N SER A 386 17.96 -8.32 2.77
CA SER A 386 18.31 -9.15 3.94
C SER A 386 17.55 -10.48 4.00
N TYR A 387 16.40 -10.57 3.33
CA TYR A 387 15.48 -11.69 3.39
C TYR A 387 14.96 -12.01 1.99
N GLU A 388 15.06 -13.26 1.56
CA GLU A 388 14.75 -13.65 0.17
C GLU A 388 13.26 -13.91 -0.05
N ASP A 389 12.60 -14.60 0.87
CA ASP A 389 11.18 -14.95 0.78
C ASP A 389 10.23 -13.89 1.37
N ASP A 390 10.77 -12.83 1.99
CA ASP A 390 10.03 -11.67 2.53
C ASP A 390 10.91 -10.39 2.49
N PRO A 391 11.32 -9.91 1.30
CA PRO A 391 12.31 -8.86 1.15
C PRO A 391 11.82 -7.48 1.61
N SER A 392 10.57 -7.13 1.30
CA SER A 392 10.03 -5.76 1.40
C SER A 392 8.59 -5.75 1.92
N ASN A 393 7.96 -4.59 2.06
CA ASN A 393 6.51 -4.49 2.30
C ASN A 393 5.75 -4.55 0.97
N VAL A 394 5.88 -5.68 0.27
CA VAL A 394 5.15 -5.97 -0.96
C VAL A 394 4.44 -7.31 -0.82
N TYR A 395 3.15 -7.33 -1.11
CA TYR A 395 2.30 -8.51 -1.07
C TYR A 395 2.05 -8.97 -2.50
N HIS A 396 2.12 -10.28 -2.74
CA HIS A 396 2.12 -10.82 -4.10
C HIS A 396 0.91 -11.71 -4.34
N SER A 397 0.35 -11.64 -5.53
CA SER A 397 -0.69 -12.55 -6.02
C SER A 397 -0.59 -12.72 -7.53
N TYR A 398 -1.20 -13.76 -8.07
CA TYR A 398 -1.45 -13.84 -9.50
C TYR A 398 -2.78 -13.18 -9.84
N MET A 399 -2.88 -12.63 -11.04
CA MET A 399 -4.12 -12.10 -11.58
C MET A 399 -5.26 -13.13 -11.46
N GLY A 400 -6.41 -12.73 -10.92
CA GLY A 400 -7.57 -13.61 -10.68
C GLY A 400 -7.48 -14.48 -9.42
N ASP A 401 -6.42 -14.39 -8.61
CA ASP A 401 -6.40 -15.00 -7.28
C ASP A 401 -7.47 -14.34 -6.39
N ALA A 402 -8.32 -15.14 -5.74
CA ALA A 402 -9.16 -14.64 -4.66
C ALA A 402 -8.28 -14.16 -3.49
N VAL A 403 -8.51 -12.94 -3.00
CA VAL A 403 -7.71 -12.33 -1.92
C VAL A 403 -8.60 -11.82 -0.79
N ARG A 404 -8.13 -12.04 0.45
CA ARG A 404 -8.71 -11.45 1.65
C ARG A 404 -7.63 -10.72 2.45
N PHE A 405 -7.86 -9.43 2.71
CA PHE A 405 -7.05 -8.67 3.64
C PHE A 405 -7.62 -8.82 5.05
N ARG A 406 -6.76 -9.09 6.03
CA ARG A 406 -7.09 -9.03 7.47
C ARG A 406 -6.34 -7.87 8.08
N ASN A 407 -7.04 -6.76 8.28
CA ASN A 407 -6.42 -5.54 8.79
C ASN A 407 -6.75 -5.33 10.26
N ILE A 408 -5.74 -4.95 11.03
CA ILE A 408 -5.82 -4.67 12.45
C ILE A 408 -4.86 -3.55 12.84
N HIS A 409 -5.19 -2.81 13.90
CA HIS A 409 -4.37 -1.67 14.34
C HIS A 409 -3.92 -1.82 15.80
N PHE A 410 -2.61 -1.65 16.04
CA PHE A 410 -2.01 -1.47 17.36
C PHE A 410 -1.48 -0.04 17.50
N GLY A 411 -1.80 0.65 18.57
CA GLY A 411 -1.39 2.04 18.73
C GLY A 411 -2.37 2.87 19.54
N ALA A 412 -2.29 4.18 19.37
CA ALA A 412 -3.17 5.14 20.06
C ALA A 412 -4.01 6.00 19.10
N GLU A 413 -3.62 6.11 17.83
CA GLU A 413 -4.26 7.02 16.86
C GLU A 413 -5.28 6.30 15.98
N THR A 414 -6.15 7.03 15.27
CA THR A 414 -7.05 6.42 14.27
C THR A 414 -6.46 6.60 12.87
N HIS A 415 -6.63 5.58 12.03
CA HIS A 415 -6.13 5.52 10.66
C HIS A 415 -7.25 5.23 9.68
N VAL A 416 -6.97 5.33 8.38
CA VAL A 416 -7.90 4.94 7.32
C VAL A 416 -7.18 3.99 6.39
N PHE A 417 -7.52 2.71 6.38
CA PHE A 417 -7.03 1.79 5.36
C PHE A 417 -7.66 2.19 4.03
N HIS A 418 -6.86 2.52 3.02
CA HIS A 418 -7.30 2.75 1.63
C HIS A 418 -6.54 1.81 0.70
N LEU A 419 -7.21 1.29 -0.33
CA LEU A 419 -6.66 0.35 -1.30
C LEU A 419 -7.02 0.78 -2.73
N HIS A 420 -6.01 0.89 -3.58
CA HIS A 420 -6.17 1.29 -4.97
C HIS A 420 -6.73 0.16 -5.84
N ALA A 421 -7.47 0.53 -6.90
CA ALA A 421 -8.05 -0.33 -7.95
C ALA A 421 -9.04 -1.43 -7.51
N HIS A 422 -9.12 -1.73 -6.22
CA HIS A 422 -9.89 -2.84 -5.67
C HIS A 422 -10.90 -2.35 -4.65
N GLN A 423 -12.01 -3.09 -4.54
CA GLN A 423 -13.08 -2.74 -3.61
C GLN A 423 -13.66 -4.00 -2.95
N TRP A 424 -14.31 -3.80 -1.81
CA TRP A 424 -15.00 -4.83 -1.04
C TRP A 424 -16.34 -4.32 -0.55
N LEU A 425 -17.15 -5.23 -0.02
CA LEU A 425 -18.36 -4.85 0.72
C LEU A 425 -18.06 -4.81 2.21
N PHE A 426 -18.51 -3.77 2.91
CA PHE A 426 -18.34 -3.63 4.36
C PHE A 426 -18.79 -4.90 5.13
N ALA A 427 -19.95 -5.46 4.77
CA ALA A 427 -20.41 -6.77 5.19
C ALA A 427 -20.42 -7.70 3.97
N PRO A 428 -19.48 -8.66 3.85
CA PRO A 428 -19.30 -9.47 2.64
C PRO A 428 -20.39 -10.52 2.41
N ARG A 429 -21.35 -10.65 3.34
CA ARG A 429 -22.53 -11.53 3.25
C ARG A 429 -23.84 -10.74 3.21
N ASP A 430 -23.77 -9.46 2.88
CA ASP A 430 -24.93 -8.59 2.64
C ASP A 430 -24.73 -7.85 1.32
N GLU A 431 -25.48 -8.25 0.30
CA GLU A 431 -25.46 -7.62 -1.03
C GLU A 431 -25.89 -6.15 -1.03
N ASN A 432 -26.55 -5.68 0.03
CA ASN A 432 -26.98 -4.30 0.22
C ASN A 432 -26.01 -3.49 1.10
N SER A 433 -24.89 -4.09 1.49
CA SER A 433 -23.80 -3.45 2.23
C SER A 433 -23.06 -2.39 1.41
N THR A 434 -22.57 -1.32 2.02
CA THR A 434 -21.75 -0.31 1.33
C THR A 434 -20.54 -0.93 0.62
N TYR A 435 -20.30 -0.49 -0.62
CA TYR A 435 -19.12 -0.83 -1.42
C TYR A 435 -18.02 0.19 -1.09
N LEU A 436 -16.86 -0.31 -0.70
CA LEU A 436 -15.78 0.47 -0.09
C LEU A 436 -14.46 0.20 -0.81
N ASP A 437 -13.63 1.23 -0.85
CA ASP A 437 -12.19 1.19 -1.10
C ASP A 437 -11.38 1.65 0.12
N SER A 438 -12.08 2.17 1.14
CA SER A 438 -11.50 2.73 2.34
C SER A 438 -12.29 2.39 3.61
N GLN A 439 -11.59 2.21 4.73
CA GLN A 439 -12.15 1.86 6.03
C GLN A 439 -11.37 2.53 7.17
N SER A 440 -12.04 3.35 7.98
CA SER A 440 -11.46 3.88 9.22
C SER A 440 -11.22 2.74 10.22
N ILE A 441 -10.02 2.73 10.81
CA ILE A 441 -9.56 1.71 11.76
C ILE A 441 -8.92 2.39 12.98
N SER A 442 -9.32 1.97 14.17
CA SER A 442 -8.85 2.48 15.47
C SER A 442 -8.14 1.37 16.26
N PRO A 443 -7.41 1.70 17.34
CA PRO A 443 -6.67 0.71 18.11
C PRO A 443 -7.55 -0.45 18.58
N GLY A 444 -7.05 -1.68 18.39
CA GLY A 444 -7.76 -2.90 18.78
C GLY A 444 -8.95 -3.28 17.89
N THR A 445 -9.26 -2.50 16.85
CA THR A 445 -10.28 -2.87 15.85
C THR A 445 -9.68 -3.69 14.73
N ALA A 446 -10.46 -4.60 14.19
CA ALA A 446 -10.07 -5.58 13.19
C ALA A 446 -11.15 -5.70 12.11
N TYR A 447 -10.73 -5.80 10.85
CA TYR A 447 -11.62 -5.98 9.71
C TYR A 447 -11.07 -7.04 8.74
N THR A 448 -11.99 -7.71 8.06
CA THR A 448 -11.68 -8.58 6.93
C THR A 448 -12.28 -7.97 5.67
N TYR A 449 -11.41 -7.66 4.71
CA TYR A 449 -11.81 -7.14 3.40
C TYR A 449 -11.76 -8.29 2.39
N GLU A 450 -12.93 -8.82 2.02
CA GLU A 450 -13.05 -9.79 0.93
C GLU A 450 -13.09 -9.04 -0.39
N ILE A 451 -12.02 -9.13 -1.18
CA ILE A 451 -11.92 -8.37 -2.43
C ILE A 451 -12.90 -8.95 -3.46
N ASN A 452 -13.76 -8.07 -4.00
CA ASN A 452 -14.82 -8.45 -4.92
C ASN A 452 -14.31 -8.82 -6.32
N TYR A 453 -15.17 -9.44 -7.13
CA TYR A 453 -15.00 -9.76 -8.55
C TYR A 453 -13.70 -10.52 -8.87
N GLY A 454 -13.46 -11.62 -8.16
CA GLY A 454 -12.33 -12.51 -8.41
C GLY A 454 -11.03 -12.12 -7.71
N GLY A 455 -11.04 -11.05 -6.90
CA GLY A 455 -9.89 -10.67 -6.09
C GLY A 455 -8.86 -9.88 -6.88
N SER A 456 -7.70 -10.48 -7.12
CA SER A 456 -6.50 -9.86 -7.69
C SER A 456 -6.70 -9.35 -9.12
N GLY A 457 -6.25 -8.11 -9.37
CA GLY A 457 -6.45 -7.39 -10.64
C GLY A 457 -7.89 -6.89 -10.87
N ASN A 458 -8.80 -7.24 -9.93
CA ASN A 458 -10.24 -7.06 -9.91
C ASN A 458 -10.93 -7.19 -11.28
N ARG A 459 -12.17 -6.71 -11.45
CA ARG A 459 -13.06 -7.09 -12.57
C ARG A 459 -12.42 -7.02 -13.98
N ASN A 460 -11.49 -6.09 -14.22
CA ASN A 460 -10.80 -5.89 -15.50
C ASN A 460 -9.45 -6.63 -15.63
N PHE A 461 -9.09 -7.54 -14.71
CA PHE A 461 -7.91 -8.41 -14.80
C PHE A 461 -6.61 -7.65 -15.01
N ASN A 462 -6.30 -6.76 -14.08
CA ASN A 462 -5.20 -5.84 -14.21
C ASN A 462 -3.89 -6.36 -13.59
N PRO A 463 -2.75 -6.44 -14.32
CA PRO A 463 -1.43 -6.55 -13.72
C PRO A 463 -0.98 -5.22 -13.10
N GLY A 464 0.04 -5.25 -12.25
CA GLY A 464 0.68 -4.03 -11.74
C GLY A 464 0.70 -3.91 -10.23
N ASP A 465 1.27 -2.81 -9.75
CA ASP A 465 1.34 -2.48 -8.33
C ASP A 465 0.16 -1.59 -7.92
N SER A 466 -0.67 -2.08 -7.00
CA SER A 466 -1.69 -1.27 -6.30
C SER A 466 -1.18 -0.89 -4.93
N ILE A 467 -1.24 0.38 -4.56
CA ILE A 467 -0.89 0.78 -3.18
C ILE A 467 -2.04 0.51 -2.22
N PHE A 468 -1.69 0.23 -0.98
CA PHE A 468 -2.59 0.43 0.15
C PHE A 468 -1.87 1.15 1.27
N HIS A 469 -2.57 2.07 1.93
CA HIS A 469 -1.94 2.99 2.86
C HIS A 469 -2.92 3.55 3.88
N CYS A 470 -2.39 4.31 4.85
CA CYS A 470 -3.20 5.19 5.67
C CYS A 470 -3.63 6.42 4.87
N HIS A 471 -4.92 6.65 4.69
CA HIS A 471 -5.46 7.83 3.98
C HIS A 471 -5.47 9.11 4.83
N LEU A 472 -4.60 9.18 5.85
CA LEU A 472 -4.21 10.41 6.50
C LEU A 472 -2.80 10.75 6.02
N TYR A 473 -2.69 11.79 5.19
CA TYR A 473 -1.44 12.09 4.48
C TYR A 473 -0.19 12.24 5.32
N PRO A 474 -0.22 12.89 6.50
CA PRO A 474 0.94 12.88 7.39
C PRO A 474 1.39 11.46 7.76
N HIS A 475 0.47 10.54 8.04
CA HIS A 475 0.81 9.16 8.40
C HIS A 475 1.34 8.38 7.19
N PHE A 476 0.80 8.65 6.01
CA PHE A 476 1.29 8.11 4.74
C PHE A 476 2.72 8.57 4.45
N ALA A 477 2.98 9.87 4.45
CA ALA A 477 4.30 10.46 4.20
C ALA A 477 5.33 10.02 5.27
N GLN A 478 4.88 9.65 6.47
CA GLN A 478 5.70 9.12 7.54
C GLN A 478 5.84 7.58 7.54
N GLY A 479 5.33 6.92 6.49
CA GLY A 479 5.69 5.55 6.12
C GLY A 479 4.60 4.48 6.24
N MET A 480 3.35 4.82 6.56
CA MET A 480 2.25 3.85 6.63
C MET A 480 1.67 3.51 5.26
N TRP A 481 2.45 2.81 4.44
CA TRP A 481 2.01 2.32 3.13
C TRP A 481 2.76 1.06 2.70
N SER A 482 2.21 0.38 1.70
CA SER A 482 2.74 -0.86 1.15
C SER A 482 2.14 -1.12 -0.24
N LEU A 483 2.73 -2.04 -0.99
CA LEU A 483 2.28 -2.42 -2.33
C LEU A 483 1.63 -3.80 -2.31
N TRP A 484 0.61 -3.96 -3.16
CA TRP A 484 0.09 -5.24 -3.62
C TRP A 484 0.43 -5.39 -5.11
N ARG A 485 1.35 -6.30 -5.40
CA ARG A 485 1.82 -6.64 -6.75
C ARG A 485 1.02 -7.79 -7.35
N THR A 486 0.39 -7.51 -8.49
CA THR A 486 -0.35 -8.50 -9.27
C THR A 486 0.48 -8.95 -10.47
N HIS A 487 0.83 -10.25 -10.48
CA HIS A 487 1.67 -10.86 -11.50
C HIS A 487 0.85 -11.51 -12.62
N ASP A 488 1.35 -11.39 -13.84
CA ASP A 488 0.77 -11.97 -15.08
C ASP A 488 1.59 -13.14 -15.66
N VAL A 489 2.69 -13.50 -15.00
CA VAL A 489 3.51 -14.68 -15.26
C VAL A 489 3.82 -15.41 -13.96
N PHE A 490 4.24 -16.67 -14.06
CA PHE A 490 4.64 -17.46 -12.91
C PHE A 490 5.95 -16.97 -12.28
N GLU A 491 5.97 -16.78 -10.96
CA GLU A 491 7.14 -16.36 -10.19
C GLU A 491 7.74 -17.52 -9.39
N ASP A 492 8.87 -18.04 -9.88
CA ASP A 492 9.56 -19.18 -9.27
C ASP A 492 10.55 -18.78 -8.16
N GLY A 493 10.77 -17.48 -7.97
CA GLY A 493 11.71 -16.94 -6.98
C GLY A 493 13.18 -17.09 -7.33
N THR A 494 13.51 -17.39 -8.58
CA THR A 494 14.91 -17.44 -9.03
C THR A 494 15.50 -16.05 -9.24
N SER A 495 16.83 -15.94 -9.14
CA SER A 495 17.53 -14.67 -9.40
C SER A 495 17.37 -14.14 -10.83
N SER A 496 16.90 -14.96 -11.77
CA SER A 496 16.53 -14.54 -13.12
C SER A 496 15.34 -13.58 -13.15
N ARG A 497 14.55 -13.56 -12.07
CA ARG A 497 13.38 -12.71 -11.84
C ARG A 497 13.68 -11.54 -10.91
N ASN A 498 14.94 -11.30 -10.56
CA ASN A 498 15.29 -10.20 -9.67
C ASN A 498 14.83 -8.86 -10.26
N LEU A 499 14.23 -8.02 -9.42
CA LEU A 499 13.88 -6.65 -9.73
C LEU A 499 15.16 -5.82 -9.78
N VAL A 500 15.27 -4.92 -10.74
CA VAL A 500 16.44 -4.04 -10.85
C VAL A 500 16.53 -3.09 -9.65
N ASP A 501 17.71 -2.58 -9.31
CA ASP A 501 17.90 -1.67 -8.18
C ASP A 501 19.11 -0.74 -8.45
N GLY A 502 19.00 0.53 -8.07
CA GLY A 502 20.03 1.55 -8.31
C GLY A 502 21.29 1.42 -7.44
N GLU A 503 21.25 0.64 -6.37
CA GLU A 503 22.39 0.32 -5.50
C GLU A 503 22.86 -1.13 -5.63
N ILE A 504 21.91 -2.07 -5.70
CA ILE A 504 22.17 -3.50 -5.64
C ILE A 504 22.34 -4.04 -7.06
N ALA A 505 23.58 -4.24 -7.48
CA ALA A 505 23.91 -4.59 -8.87
C ALA A 505 23.23 -5.86 -9.41
N GLN A 506 22.97 -6.85 -8.55
CA GLN A 506 22.26 -8.09 -8.93
C GLN A 506 20.73 -7.98 -8.83
N GLY A 507 20.21 -6.81 -8.47
CA GLY A 507 18.80 -6.62 -8.17
C GLY A 507 18.35 -7.19 -6.83
N THR A 508 17.05 -7.11 -6.60
CA THR A 508 16.36 -7.57 -5.38
C THR A 508 15.45 -8.75 -5.70
N PRO A 509 15.30 -9.73 -4.79
CA PRO A 509 14.54 -10.94 -5.08
C PRO A 509 13.04 -10.68 -5.13
N VAL A 510 12.34 -11.39 -6.03
CA VAL A 510 10.89 -11.64 -5.93
C VAL A 510 10.73 -13.00 -5.27
N PRO A 511 9.90 -13.16 -4.23
CA PRO A 511 9.73 -14.47 -3.60
C PRO A 511 9.03 -15.45 -4.54
N ALA A 512 9.28 -16.75 -4.35
CA ALA A 512 8.55 -17.77 -5.08
C ALA A 512 7.08 -17.78 -4.63
N LEU A 513 6.16 -17.50 -5.55
CA LEU A 513 4.74 -17.35 -5.22
C LEU A 513 4.01 -18.67 -5.45
N VAL A 514 3.56 -19.28 -4.35
CA VAL A 514 2.84 -20.56 -4.37
C VAL A 514 1.46 -20.35 -5.02
N PRO A 515 1.12 -21.08 -6.10
CA PRO A 515 -0.23 -21.07 -6.67
C PRO A 515 -1.30 -21.52 -5.67
N ILE A 516 -2.49 -20.94 -5.74
CA ILE A 516 -3.64 -21.42 -4.97
C ILE A 516 -4.09 -22.79 -5.56
N PRO A 517 -4.30 -23.84 -4.73
CA PRO A 517 -4.79 -25.13 -5.23
C PRO A 517 -6.07 -24.98 -6.05
N GLY A 518 -6.05 -25.50 -7.28
CA GLY A 518 -7.17 -25.47 -8.22
C GLY A 518 -7.28 -24.20 -9.07
N ASN A 519 -6.48 -23.15 -8.77
CA ASN A 519 -6.37 -21.99 -9.65
C ASN A 519 -5.41 -22.30 -10.80
N MET A 520 -5.70 -21.70 -11.96
CA MET A 520 -4.85 -21.83 -13.14
C MET A 520 -3.54 -21.06 -12.94
N ILE A 521 -2.41 -21.72 -13.21
CA ILE A 521 -1.09 -21.09 -13.05
C ILE A 521 -0.87 -20.13 -14.22
N PRO A 522 -0.35 -18.91 -14.00
CA PRO A 522 -0.02 -18.02 -15.10
C PRO A 522 1.05 -18.64 -16.03
N PRO A 523 1.17 -18.16 -17.27
CA PRO A 523 2.21 -18.64 -18.17
C PRO A 523 3.61 -18.43 -17.57
N LEU A 524 4.55 -19.31 -17.96
CA LEU A 524 5.96 -19.08 -17.65
C LEU A 524 6.46 -17.82 -18.39
N PRO A 525 7.35 -17.02 -17.77
CA PRO A 525 7.94 -15.87 -18.44
C PRO A 525 8.78 -16.29 -19.66
N THR A 526 8.79 -15.45 -20.68
CA THR A 526 9.61 -15.63 -21.89
C THR A 526 10.44 -14.37 -22.16
N VAL A 527 11.37 -14.43 -23.12
CA VAL A 527 12.16 -13.25 -23.52
C VAL A 527 11.27 -12.15 -24.09
N ASP A 528 10.24 -12.52 -24.86
CA ASP A 528 9.35 -11.56 -25.54
C ASP A 528 8.21 -11.08 -24.62
N PHE A 529 7.78 -11.92 -23.67
CA PHE A 529 6.81 -11.58 -22.62
C PHE A 529 7.38 -11.97 -21.25
N PRO A 530 8.19 -11.09 -20.63
CA PRO A 530 8.82 -11.37 -19.34
C PRO A 530 7.87 -11.18 -18.15
N GLY A 531 6.64 -10.68 -18.39
CA GLY A 531 5.67 -10.35 -17.34
C GLY A 531 6.00 -9.08 -16.56
N TYR A 532 5.03 -8.60 -15.78
CA TYR A 532 5.16 -7.41 -14.97
C TYR A 532 6.17 -7.65 -13.82
N PRO A 533 7.04 -6.68 -13.48
CA PRO A 533 7.19 -5.35 -14.11
C PRO A 533 8.20 -5.28 -15.25
N HIS A 534 8.77 -6.41 -15.68
CA HIS A 534 9.96 -6.45 -16.55
C HIS A 534 9.74 -5.93 -17.99
N TYR A 535 8.50 -5.72 -18.43
CA TYR A 535 8.22 -5.08 -19.73
C TYR A 535 8.10 -3.55 -19.64
N ILE A 536 7.99 -2.96 -18.45
CA ILE A 536 7.90 -1.51 -18.24
C ILE A 536 9.25 -0.86 -18.58
N ALA A 537 9.25 0.17 -19.43
CA ALA A 537 10.48 0.81 -19.92
C ALA A 537 11.18 1.76 -18.92
N GLY A 538 11.21 1.40 -17.63
CA GLY A 538 11.89 2.16 -16.58
C GLY A 538 13.41 1.98 -16.57
N GLN A 539 14.08 2.73 -15.70
CA GLN A 539 15.50 2.61 -15.40
C GLN A 539 15.70 2.65 -13.88
N ALA A 540 16.46 1.69 -13.34
CA ALA A 540 16.71 1.63 -11.91
C ALA A 540 17.46 2.88 -11.42
N GLY A 541 17.02 3.42 -10.29
CA GLY A 541 17.55 4.64 -9.69
C GLY A 541 17.03 5.94 -10.31
N HIS A 542 16.02 5.88 -11.20
CA HIS A 542 15.44 7.04 -11.87
C HIS A 542 13.91 6.93 -11.90
N ARG A 543 13.23 8.06 -12.11
CA ARG A 543 11.78 8.10 -12.31
C ARG A 543 11.37 7.27 -13.54
N PRO A 544 10.25 6.53 -13.49
CA PRO A 544 9.73 5.82 -14.64
C PRO A 544 9.21 6.82 -15.69
N PRO A 545 9.10 6.39 -16.96
CA PRO A 545 8.44 7.21 -17.98
C PRO A 545 6.92 7.28 -17.73
N GLN A 546 6.28 8.30 -18.31
CA GLN A 546 4.83 8.33 -18.58
C GLN A 546 4.37 7.06 -19.33
N ALA A 547 3.12 6.65 -19.25
CA ALA A 547 2.61 5.42 -19.86
C ALA A 547 2.55 5.49 -21.41
N PRO A 548 2.60 4.35 -22.12
CA PRO A 548 2.27 4.32 -23.54
C PRO A 548 0.81 4.73 -23.76
N LEU A 549 0.54 5.41 -24.88
CA LEU A 549 -0.78 5.91 -25.29
C LEU A 549 -1.39 7.00 -24.38
N GLU A 550 -0.62 7.59 -23.47
CA GLU A 550 -1.15 8.48 -22.44
C GLU A 550 -1.56 9.88 -22.96
N TYR A 551 -0.83 10.46 -23.92
CA TYR A 551 -1.10 11.83 -24.38
C TYR A 551 -2.40 11.93 -25.18
N ALA A 552 -3.22 12.93 -24.82
CA ALA A 552 -4.35 13.32 -25.64
C ALA A 552 -3.88 13.91 -26.99
N SER A 553 -4.80 13.98 -27.97
CA SER A 553 -4.51 14.54 -29.29
C SER A 553 -5.46 15.65 -29.70
N SER A 554 -4.94 16.60 -30.48
CA SER A 554 -5.70 17.62 -31.19
C SER A 554 -5.50 17.43 -32.70
N GLY A 555 -6.42 16.72 -33.34
CA GLY A 555 -6.25 16.28 -34.72
C GLY A 555 -5.16 15.20 -34.81
N THR A 556 -4.06 15.48 -35.51
CA THR A 556 -2.91 14.56 -35.61
C THR A 556 -1.76 14.90 -34.65
N GLU A 557 -1.88 16.00 -33.90
CA GLU A 557 -0.85 16.47 -32.98
C GLU A 557 -1.10 15.91 -31.58
N LEU A 558 -0.09 15.28 -30.99
CA LEU A 558 -0.08 14.90 -29.58
C LEU A 558 0.13 16.14 -28.71
N LEU A 559 -0.62 16.21 -27.62
CA LEU A 559 -0.54 17.29 -26.63
C LEU A 559 0.57 17.00 -25.60
N ASP A 560 1.78 16.78 -26.10
CA ASP A 560 2.99 16.41 -25.35
C ASP A 560 3.82 17.61 -24.86
N GLY A 561 3.35 18.84 -25.12
CA GLY A 561 4.09 20.06 -24.77
C GLY A 561 5.41 20.23 -25.52
N GLY A 562 5.72 19.39 -26.52
CA GLY A 562 7.04 19.35 -27.18
C GLY A 562 8.02 18.37 -26.56
N LEU A 563 7.62 17.65 -25.50
CA LEU A 563 8.40 16.61 -24.85
C LEU A 563 7.58 15.33 -24.78
N GLY A 564 7.86 14.41 -25.71
CA GLY A 564 7.23 13.09 -25.70
C GLY A 564 7.69 12.24 -24.51
N ARG A 565 7.11 11.04 -24.41
CA ARG A 565 7.45 10.06 -23.38
C ARG A 565 8.95 9.78 -23.41
N HIS A 566 9.59 9.80 -22.25
CA HIS A 566 11.04 9.67 -22.16
C HIS A 566 11.47 9.12 -20.82
N ARG A 567 12.75 8.74 -20.74
CA ARG A 567 13.46 8.54 -19.47
C ARG A 567 14.73 9.37 -19.46
N ILE A 568 15.12 9.85 -18.26
CA ILE A 568 16.41 10.52 -18.05
C ILE A 568 17.45 9.45 -17.71
N THR A 569 18.44 9.28 -18.58
CA THR A 569 19.48 8.26 -18.38
C THR A 569 20.68 8.78 -17.58
N SER A 570 20.96 10.08 -17.69
CA SER A 570 21.93 10.80 -16.87
C SER A 570 21.60 12.30 -16.84
N SER A 571 22.02 12.99 -15.78
CA SER A 571 21.78 14.44 -15.65
C SER A 571 22.84 15.13 -14.80
N THR A 572 22.87 16.46 -14.88
CA THR A 572 23.52 17.33 -13.90
C THR A 572 22.50 18.33 -13.39
N TRP A 573 22.64 18.76 -12.14
CA TRP A 573 21.65 19.60 -11.46
C TRP A 573 22.30 20.55 -10.46
N VAL A 574 21.49 21.46 -9.95
CA VAL A 574 21.80 22.31 -8.80
C VAL A 574 20.69 22.16 -7.77
N ASP A 575 21.07 22.19 -6.49
CA ASP A 575 20.16 22.10 -5.34
C ASP A 575 20.11 23.42 -4.55
N GLY A 576 19.06 23.58 -3.77
CA GLY A 576 18.88 24.69 -2.84
C GLY A 576 18.57 26.02 -3.53
N PRO A 577 18.91 27.18 -2.91
CA PRO A 577 18.54 28.49 -3.44
C PRO A 577 19.00 28.79 -4.87
N GLY A 578 20.07 28.15 -5.35
CA GLY A 578 20.56 28.30 -6.73
C GLY A 578 19.68 27.62 -7.77
N ALA A 579 18.79 26.72 -7.36
CA ALA A 579 17.83 26.03 -8.20
C ALA A 579 16.52 26.81 -8.40
N ILE A 580 16.26 27.83 -7.59
CA ILE A 580 14.99 28.57 -7.59
C ILE A 580 15.00 29.60 -8.72
N ASP A 581 13.98 29.56 -9.58
CA ASP A 581 13.82 30.61 -10.59
C ASP A 581 13.55 31.98 -9.91
N PRO A 582 14.22 33.07 -10.34
CA PRO A 582 14.01 34.40 -9.80
C PRO A 582 12.55 34.87 -9.73
N HIS A 583 11.66 34.39 -10.60
CA HIS A 583 10.25 34.81 -10.56
C HIS A 583 9.54 34.33 -9.28
N TYR A 584 9.92 33.19 -8.71
CA TYR A 584 9.37 32.73 -7.41
C TYR A 584 9.79 33.68 -6.29
N LEU A 585 11.04 34.13 -6.28
CA LEU A 585 11.54 35.04 -5.24
C LEU A 585 11.05 36.49 -5.41
N ALA A 586 10.47 36.83 -6.56
CA ALA A 586 9.84 38.13 -6.79
C ALA A 586 8.50 38.28 -6.05
N ASP A 587 7.91 37.18 -5.56
CA ASP A 587 6.70 37.21 -4.76
C ASP A 587 6.92 37.94 -3.41
N PRO A 588 6.10 38.95 -3.05
CA PRO A 588 6.32 39.72 -1.82
C PRO A 588 6.23 38.92 -0.52
N VAL A 589 5.41 37.85 -0.48
CA VAL A 589 5.30 36.97 0.69
C VAL A 589 6.52 36.07 0.75
N ALA A 590 6.89 35.43 -0.36
CA ALA A 590 8.09 34.60 -0.40
C ALA A 590 9.35 35.39 -0.04
N ALA A 591 9.52 36.59 -0.61
CA ALA A 591 10.62 37.48 -0.28
C ALA A 591 10.65 37.87 1.21
N ARG A 592 9.49 38.14 1.80
CA ARG A 592 9.36 38.44 3.24
C ARG A 592 9.73 37.23 4.08
N VAL A 593 9.19 36.05 3.78
CA VAL A 593 9.42 34.83 4.55
C VAL A 593 10.87 34.38 4.46
N ALA A 594 11.44 34.36 3.26
CA ALA A 594 12.85 34.04 3.05
C ALA A 594 13.79 35.02 3.79
N ALA A 595 13.42 36.30 3.89
CA ALA A 595 14.18 37.29 4.67
C ALA A 595 14.00 37.13 6.19
N ALA A 596 12.82 36.69 6.64
CA ALA A 596 12.48 36.57 8.06
C ALA A 596 12.94 35.23 8.68
N ASN A 597 13.05 34.17 7.89
CA ASN A 597 13.42 32.83 8.33
C ASN A 597 14.68 32.35 7.61
N THR A 598 15.80 32.31 8.34
CA THR A 598 17.11 31.91 7.81
C THR A 598 17.35 30.41 7.88
N ASN A 599 16.34 29.59 8.15
CA ASN A 599 16.49 28.13 8.15
C ASN A 599 16.78 27.66 6.71
N PRO A 600 17.95 27.06 6.43
CA PRO A 600 18.29 26.59 5.08
C PRO A 600 17.33 25.51 4.57
N GLY A 601 16.65 24.79 5.45
CA GLY A 601 15.66 23.77 5.07
C GLY A 601 14.43 24.33 4.35
N ASN A 602 14.10 25.60 4.53
CA ASN A 602 12.94 26.22 3.86
C ASN A 602 13.06 26.24 2.34
N LEU A 603 14.29 26.31 1.83
CA LEU A 603 14.60 26.34 0.41
C LEU A 603 15.42 25.11 0.00
N GLY A 604 15.63 24.16 0.91
CA GLY A 604 16.59 23.06 0.77
C GLY A 604 16.17 22.00 -0.24
N PHE A 605 14.88 21.91 -0.56
CA PHE A 605 14.35 20.92 -1.49
C PHE A 605 14.30 21.39 -2.94
N ALA A 606 14.54 22.68 -3.20
CA ALA A 606 14.65 23.18 -4.56
C ALA A 606 15.73 22.42 -5.33
N ARG A 607 15.39 21.97 -6.53
CA ARG A 607 16.28 21.24 -7.44
C ARG A 607 15.94 21.61 -8.87
N LYS A 608 16.98 21.84 -9.68
CA LYS A 608 16.85 22.22 -11.09
C LYS A 608 17.88 21.49 -11.94
N LEU A 609 17.43 20.91 -13.05
CA LEU A 609 18.28 20.30 -14.07
C LEU A 609 19.10 21.37 -14.81
N LEU A 610 20.38 21.08 -15.03
CA LEU A 610 21.30 21.89 -15.83
C LEU A 610 21.57 21.21 -17.18
N THR A 611 21.80 19.90 -17.17
CA THR A 611 21.89 19.07 -18.37
C THR A 611 21.18 17.75 -18.13
N ALA A 612 20.62 17.15 -19.19
CA ALA A 612 19.98 15.84 -19.11
C ALA A 612 20.20 15.08 -20.43
N ASP A 613 20.47 13.78 -20.34
CA ASP A 613 20.40 12.88 -21.49
C ASP A 613 19.04 12.19 -21.50
N LEU A 614 18.23 12.49 -22.53
CA LEU A 614 16.88 11.98 -22.66
C LEU A 614 16.84 10.87 -23.70
N GLU A 615 16.35 9.71 -23.30
CA GLU A 615 15.93 8.68 -24.25
C GLU A 615 14.44 8.84 -24.53
N LEU A 616 14.11 9.31 -25.73
CA LEU A 616 12.72 9.39 -26.20
C LEU A 616 12.20 7.99 -26.51
N LEU A 617 11.05 7.65 -25.94
CA LEU A 617 10.40 6.36 -26.08
C LEU A 617 9.25 6.44 -27.10
N PRO A 618 8.91 5.33 -27.79
CA PRO A 618 7.75 5.31 -28.67
C PRO A 618 6.47 5.61 -27.89
N THR A 619 5.62 6.45 -28.48
CA THR A 619 4.33 6.86 -27.88
C THR A 619 3.33 5.72 -27.82
N ASP A 620 3.46 4.72 -28.70
CA ASP A 620 2.70 3.47 -28.76
C ASP A 620 3.39 2.31 -28.02
N GLY A 621 4.39 2.61 -27.16
CA GLY A 621 5.11 1.64 -26.35
C GLY A 621 6.31 1.00 -27.05
N THR A 622 7.27 0.56 -26.25
CA THR A 622 8.41 -0.25 -26.69
C THR A 622 7.95 -1.64 -27.18
N PRO A 623 8.79 -2.41 -27.88
CA PRO A 623 8.41 -3.74 -28.35
C PRO A 623 7.90 -4.68 -27.25
N LEU A 624 8.51 -4.66 -26.04
CA LEU A 624 8.04 -5.47 -24.91
C LEU A 624 6.68 -5.00 -24.39
N GLU A 625 6.48 -3.69 -24.29
CA GLU A 625 5.20 -3.10 -23.90
C GLU A 625 4.10 -3.47 -24.90
N GLN A 626 4.40 -3.42 -26.21
CA GLN A 626 3.46 -3.84 -27.26
C GLN A 626 3.11 -5.32 -27.21
N VAL A 627 4.07 -6.20 -26.89
CA VAL A 627 3.80 -7.63 -26.68
C VAL A 627 2.91 -7.83 -25.45
N ALA A 628 3.19 -7.15 -24.34
CA ALA A 628 2.35 -7.21 -23.13
C ALA A 628 0.93 -6.69 -23.39
N MET A 629 0.79 -5.54 -24.05
CA MET A 629 -0.49 -5.00 -24.51
C MET A 629 -1.25 -6.00 -25.39
N SER A 630 -0.57 -6.66 -26.33
CA SER A 630 -1.17 -7.69 -27.19
C SER A 630 -1.62 -8.93 -26.43
N PHE A 631 -0.82 -9.39 -25.46
CA PHE A 631 -1.15 -10.53 -24.60
C PHE A 631 -2.40 -10.23 -23.76
N HIS A 632 -2.46 -9.09 -23.08
CA HIS A 632 -3.61 -8.72 -22.25
C HIS A 632 -4.86 -8.39 -23.07
N ALA A 633 -4.69 -7.94 -24.32
CA ALA A 633 -5.78 -7.79 -25.28
C ALA A 633 -6.33 -9.12 -25.83
N GLY A 634 -5.76 -10.26 -25.43
CA GLY A 634 -6.24 -11.58 -25.86
C GLY A 634 -5.74 -12.01 -27.25
N ASN A 635 -4.75 -11.32 -27.82
CA ASN A 635 -4.28 -11.56 -29.19
C ASN A 635 -3.13 -12.58 -29.28
N ALA A 636 -2.64 -13.10 -28.16
CA ALA A 636 -1.62 -14.14 -28.17
C ALA A 636 -2.21 -15.49 -28.65
N ALA A 637 -1.33 -16.39 -29.09
CA ALA A 637 -1.75 -17.67 -29.64
C ALA A 637 -2.53 -18.50 -28.61
N GLY A 638 -3.71 -19.01 -29.01
CA GLY A 638 -4.55 -19.84 -28.15
C GLY A 638 -5.56 -19.08 -27.29
N GLY A 639 -5.65 -17.75 -27.40
CA GLY A 639 -6.67 -16.95 -26.73
C GLY A 639 -8.10 -17.38 -27.11
N MET A 640 -8.96 -17.57 -26.10
CA MET A 640 -10.37 -17.93 -26.26
C MET A 640 -11.25 -16.96 -25.50
N SER A 641 -12.29 -16.42 -26.14
CA SER A 641 -13.26 -15.57 -25.45
C SER A 641 -14.02 -16.36 -24.38
N VAL A 642 -14.11 -15.80 -23.18
CA VAL A 642 -14.77 -16.38 -22.02
C VAL A 642 -15.64 -15.32 -21.38
N MET A 643 -16.85 -15.70 -20.95
CA MET A 643 -17.61 -14.90 -20.00
C MET A 643 -17.27 -15.41 -18.60
N THR A 644 -16.79 -14.53 -17.73
CA THR A 644 -16.54 -14.90 -16.34
C THR A 644 -17.84 -15.11 -15.59
N GLU A 645 -17.74 -15.67 -14.39
CA GLU A 645 -18.86 -15.82 -13.46
C GLU A 645 -19.48 -14.49 -12.98
N TYR A 646 -18.82 -13.35 -13.25
CA TYR A 646 -19.26 -12.01 -12.87
C TYR A 646 -19.78 -11.19 -14.06
N ASP A 647 -20.23 -11.88 -15.12
CA ASP A 647 -20.72 -11.30 -16.36
C ASP A 647 -19.70 -10.35 -17.03
N TRP A 648 -18.41 -10.69 -16.91
CA TRP A 648 -17.34 -9.93 -17.55
C TRP A 648 -16.82 -10.67 -18.78
N PRO A 649 -16.81 -10.03 -19.97
CA PRO A 649 -16.14 -10.58 -21.14
C PRO A 649 -14.62 -10.49 -20.95
N ALA A 650 -13.96 -11.65 -21.00
CA ALA A 650 -12.52 -11.84 -20.86
C ALA A 650 -11.97 -12.72 -21.99
N VAL A 651 -10.65 -12.85 -22.05
CA VAL A 651 -9.98 -13.87 -22.88
C VAL A 651 -9.17 -14.80 -21.97
N GLY A 652 -9.25 -16.10 -22.24
CA GLY A 652 -8.52 -17.13 -21.52
C GLY A 652 -7.48 -17.83 -22.39
N TYR A 653 -6.30 -18.08 -21.83
CA TYR A 653 -5.24 -18.89 -22.43
C TYR A 653 -5.19 -20.28 -21.79
N PRO A 654 -5.02 -21.36 -22.57
CA PRO A 654 -4.83 -22.70 -22.03
C PRO A 654 -3.73 -22.72 -20.97
N SER A 655 -4.07 -23.25 -19.80
CA SER A 655 -3.20 -23.35 -18.63
C SER A 655 -3.56 -24.61 -17.84
N PHE A 656 -2.78 -24.92 -16.81
CA PHE A 656 -3.03 -26.00 -15.88
C PHE A 656 -3.01 -25.47 -14.44
N ASP A 657 -3.79 -26.11 -13.56
CA ASP A 657 -3.61 -25.92 -12.12
C ASP A 657 -2.40 -26.70 -11.58
N SER A 658 -2.14 -26.52 -10.29
CA SER A 658 -1.09 -27.21 -9.54
C SER A 658 -1.27 -28.73 -9.43
N ALA A 659 -2.43 -29.28 -9.83
CA ALA A 659 -2.72 -30.71 -9.85
C ALA A 659 -2.71 -31.31 -11.27
N GLY A 660 -2.46 -30.48 -12.30
CA GLY A 660 -2.40 -30.87 -13.70
C GLY A 660 -3.75 -30.96 -14.40
N ASN A 661 -4.78 -30.35 -13.84
CA ASN A 661 -6.06 -30.21 -14.52
C ASN A 661 -5.99 -29.03 -15.50
N PRO A 662 -6.40 -29.21 -16.77
CA PRO A 662 -6.40 -28.13 -17.75
C PRO A 662 -7.53 -27.13 -17.49
N GLY A 663 -7.27 -25.86 -17.75
CA GLY A 663 -8.24 -24.77 -17.70
C GLY A 663 -7.71 -23.53 -18.42
N LEU A 664 -8.16 -22.35 -17.98
CA LEU A 664 -7.84 -21.07 -18.64
C LEU A 664 -7.31 -20.03 -17.66
N PHE A 665 -6.12 -19.49 -17.93
CA PHE A 665 -5.63 -18.26 -17.30
C PHE A 665 -6.27 -17.06 -17.99
N LEU A 666 -7.00 -16.24 -17.24
CA LEU A 666 -7.83 -15.16 -17.77
C LEU A 666 -7.07 -13.83 -17.78
N VAL A 667 -7.26 -13.06 -18.85
CA VAL A 667 -6.81 -11.68 -19.01
C VAL A 667 -7.97 -10.78 -19.44
N ASN A 668 -7.75 -9.47 -19.47
CA ASN A 668 -8.78 -8.48 -19.81
C ASN A 668 -9.49 -8.77 -21.15
N GLY A 669 -8.73 -9.04 -22.21
CA GLY A 669 -9.25 -9.41 -23.52
C GLY A 669 -9.75 -8.25 -24.40
N ARG A 670 -9.45 -6.99 -24.05
CA ARG A 670 -9.80 -5.80 -24.86
C ARG A 670 -8.56 -5.10 -25.40
N ALA A 671 -8.74 -4.40 -26.52
CA ALA A 671 -7.65 -3.65 -27.13
C ALA A 671 -7.14 -2.52 -26.21
N PRO A 672 -5.83 -2.22 -26.25
CA PRO A 672 -5.25 -1.10 -25.52
C PRO A 672 -5.96 0.22 -25.85
N GLN A 673 -6.21 1.05 -24.85
CA GLN A 673 -6.79 2.39 -24.99
C GLN A 673 -5.88 3.44 -24.34
N PRO A 674 -6.00 4.73 -24.71
CA PRO A 674 -5.43 5.82 -23.92
C PRO A 674 -5.85 5.74 -22.45
N GLY A 675 -4.88 5.80 -21.54
CA GLY A 675 -5.06 5.60 -20.09
C GLY A 675 -5.27 4.16 -19.65
N ALA A 676 -5.36 3.19 -20.57
CA ALA A 676 -5.53 1.78 -20.23
C ALA A 676 -4.83 0.85 -21.24
N PRO A 677 -3.47 0.82 -21.24
CA PRO A 677 -2.72 0.03 -22.18
C PRO A 677 -2.88 -1.48 -21.96
N TYR A 678 -3.05 -1.94 -20.72
CA TYR A 678 -3.06 -3.37 -20.37
C TYR A 678 -4.43 -3.88 -19.94
N ALA A 679 -5.26 -3.04 -19.33
CA ALA A 679 -6.53 -3.49 -18.77
C ALA A 679 -7.66 -2.47 -18.97
N ASP A 680 -8.13 -2.29 -20.22
CA ASP A 680 -9.28 -1.42 -20.52
C ASP A 680 -10.47 -1.74 -19.60
N PRO A 681 -10.85 -0.82 -18.70
CA PRO A 681 -11.90 -1.07 -17.72
C PRO A 681 -13.29 -0.97 -18.33
N CYS A 682 -13.44 -0.50 -19.57
CA CYS A 682 -14.74 -0.20 -20.16
C CYS A 682 -15.19 -1.32 -21.12
N PRO A 683 -16.20 -2.15 -20.75
CA PRO A 683 -16.73 -3.17 -21.66
C PRO A 683 -17.57 -2.57 -22.79
N ASP A 684 -17.83 -3.33 -23.86
CA ASP A 684 -18.77 -2.90 -24.91
C ASP A 684 -20.20 -2.79 -24.38
N ASN A 685 -20.56 -3.73 -23.50
CA ASN A 685 -21.88 -3.82 -22.89
C ASN A 685 -21.78 -4.21 -21.42
N PHE A 686 -22.78 -3.81 -20.63
CA PHE A 686 -22.98 -4.22 -19.25
C PHE A 686 -24.42 -4.65 -19.02
N ILE A 687 -24.67 -5.36 -17.93
CA ILE A 687 -26.02 -5.73 -17.49
C ILE A 687 -26.50 -4.68 -16.50
N ASP A 688 -27.62 -4.01 -16.80
CA ASP A 688 -28.23 -3.04 -15.89
C ASP A 688 -29.05 -3.72 -14.79
N GLY A 689 -29.58 -2.93 -13.85
CA GLY A 689 -30.43 -3.45 -12.78
C GLY A 689 -31.67 -4.22 -13.26
N ASN A 690 -32.21 -3.91 -14.44
CA ASN A 690 -33.36 -4.64 -14.99
C ASN A 690 -32.96 -5.97 -15.67
N GLY A 691 -31.68 -6.36 -15.58
CA GLY A 691 -31.13 -7.52 -16.28
C GLY A 691 -30.99 -7.29 -17.79
N ALA A 692 -31.12 -6.05 -18.26
CA ALA A 692 -31.00 -5.72 -19.68
C ALA A 692 -29.54 -5.46 -20.05
N MET A 693 -29.10 -6.02 -21.16
CA MET A 693 -27.81 -5.70 -21.75
C MET A 693 -27.86 -4.28 -22.34
N ARG A 694 -26.98 -3.41 -21.85
CA ARG A 694 -26.84 -2.00 -22.26
C ARG A 694 -25.46 -1.78 -22.86
N SER A 695 -25.38 -0.96 -23.89
CA SER A 695 -24.09 -0.48 -24.39
C SER A 695 -23.50 0.54 -23.43
N VAL A 696 -22.19 0.48 -23.21
CA VAL A 696 -21.48 1.44 -22.36
C VAL A 696 -21.47 2.82 -23.02
N GLY A 697 -21.91 3.83 -22.29
CA GLY A 697 -21.82 5.23 -22.72
C GLY A 697 -20.43 5.79 -22.47
N MET A 698 -19.96 6.69 -23.35
CA MET A 698 -18.67 7.39 -23.17
C MET A 698 -18.91 8.82 -22.68
N ARG A 699 -18.25 9.22 -21.58
CA ARG A 699 -18.20 10.59 -21.08
C ARG A 699 -16.79 11.13 -21.20
N SER A 700 -16.58 12.12 -22.06
CA SER A 700 -15.27 12.78 -22.20
C SER A 700 -15.29 14.11 -21.44
N TYR A 701 -14.34 14.28 -20.52
CA TYR A 701 -14.09 15.49 -19.76
C TYR A 701 -12.75 16.07 -20.17
N LYS A 702 -12.73 17.37 -20.45
CA LYS A 702 -11.51 18.13 -20.70
C LYS A 702 -11.37 19.17 -19.61
N ALA A 703 -10.42 18.93 -18.72
CA ALA A 703 -10.17 19.77 -17.56
C ALA A 703 -8.71 20.25 -17.55
N ALA A 704 -8.47 21.35 -16.86
CA ALA A 704 -7.15 21.88 -16.60
C ALA A 704 -6.95 22.14 -15.11
N TYR A 705 -5.71 21.95 -14.67
CA TYR A 705 -5.24 22.35 -13.35
C TYR A 705 -4.70 23.76 -13.43
N ILE A 706 -5.21 24.66 -12.59
CA ILE A 706 -4.82 26.09 -12.58
C ILE A 706 -4.38 26.52 -11.20
N GLN A 707 -3.48 27.51 -11.14
CA GLN A 707 -3.08 28.20 -9.91
C GLN A 707 -3.56 29.66 -9.95
N PHE A 708 -4.09 30.18 -8.84
CA PHE A 708 -4.56 31.57 -8.75
C PHE A 708 -4.62 32.07 -7.29
N ASP A 709 -4.83 33.38 -7.10
CA ASP A 709 -5.03 33.99 -5.77
C ASP A 709 -6.52 33.87 -5.37
N MET A 710 -6.82 32.90 -4.50
CA MET A 710 -8.18 32.60 -4.06
C MET A 710 -8.53 33.34 -2.77
N THR A 711 -9.46 34.29 -2.86
CA THR A 711 -10.06 34.90 -1.66
C THR A 711 -10.98 33.91 -0.95
N ILE A 712 -10.65 33.59 0.31
CA ILE A 712 -11.37 32.63 1.16
C ILE A 712 -12.57 33.27 1.85
N ASN A 713 -12.46 34.53 2.28
CA ASN A 713 -13.53 35.19 3.04
C ASN A 713 -13.58 36.72 2.86
N GLN A 714 -14.68 37.33 3.35
CA GLN A 714 -14.93 38.77 3.30
C GLN A 714 -13.91 39.64 4.06
N TYR A 715 -13.05 39.05 4.89
CA TYR A 715 -12.00 39.76 5.63
C TYR A 715 -10.68 39.83 4.84
N GLY A 716 -10.67 39.34 3.60
CA GLY A 716 -9.50 39.36 2.73
C GLY A 716 -8.50 38.25 3.02
N TRP A 717 -8.89 37.19 3.73
CA TRP A 717 -8.06 35.99 3.79
C TRP A 717 -8.00 35.37 2.41
N HIS A 718 -6.83 34.97 1.98
CA HIS A 718 -6.60 34.38 0.68
C HIS A 718 -5.54 33.29 0.72
N ASP A 719 -5.62 32.37 -0.22
CA ASP A 719 -4.53 31.47 -0.58
C ASP A 719 -4.00 31.93 -1.95
N ARG A 720 -2.76 32.43 -1.95
CA ARG A 720 -2.12 32.99 -3.16
C ARG A 720 -1.62 31.91 -4.11
N GLN A 721 -1.61 30.66 -3.65
CA GLN A 721 -1.11 29.49 -4.35
C GLN A 721 -2.21 28.45 -4.53
N ALA A 722 -3.48 28.86 -4.43
CA ALA A 722 -4.62 27.96 -4.56
C ALA A 722 -4.59 27.26 -5.91
N ARG A 723 -4.85 25.95 -5.89
CA ARG A 723 -4.83 25.08 -7.08
C ARG A 723 -6.14 24.33 -7.16
N ILE A 724 -6.80 24.35 -8.32
CA ILE A 724 -8.05 23.62 -8.55
C ILE A 724 -8.08 23.01 -9.95
N ALA A 725 -8.90 21.97 -10.12
CA ALA A 725 -9.32 21.50 -11.43
C ALA A 725 -10.54 22.30 -11.91
N VAL A 726 -10.55 22.69 -13.19
CA VAL A 726 -11.68 23.36 -13.86
C VAL A 726 -11.83 22.85 -15.28
N LEU A 727 -13.04 22.93 -15.86
CA LEU A 727 -13.23 22.59 -17.26
C LEU A 727 -12.48 23.58 -18.17
N ASN A 728 -11.98 23.10 -19.32
CA ASN A 728 -11.14 23.90 -20.21
C ASN A 728 -11.76 25.24 -20.63
N GLN A 729 -13.08 25.29 -20.81
CA GLN A 729 -13.81 26.51 -21.17
C GLN A 729 -13.95 27.52 -20.01
N ASP A 730 -13.83 27.06 -18.76
CA ASP A 730 -14.06 27.89 -17.57
C ASP A 730 -12.76 28.49 -17.01
N VAL A 731 -11.59 28.05 -17.47
CA VAL A 731 -10.26 28.49 -17.01
C VAL A 731 -10.16 30.02 -16.98
N MET A 732 -10.35 30.69 -18.11
CA MET A 732 -10.17 32.14 -18.18
C MET A 732 -11.16 32.91 -17.31
N SER A 733 -12.42 32.47 -17.28
CA SER A 733 -13.45 33.11 -16.43
C SER A 733 -13.19 32.91 -14.94
N THR A 734 -12.49 31.85 -14.56
CA THR A 734 -12.09 31.61 -13.17
C THR A 734 -10.89 32.49 -12.80
N LEU A 735 -9.89 32.58 -13.68
CA LEU A 735 -8.69 33.40 -13.47
C LEU A 735 -8.99 34.91 -13.44
N ASP A 736 -9.94 35.39 -14.25
CA ASP A 736 -10.33 36.81 -14.28
C ASP A 736 -11.37 37.20 -13.20
N GLY A 737 -11.86 36.22 -12.43
CA GLY A 737 -12.83 36.40 -11.35
C GLY A 737 -14.27 36.63 -11.80
N THR A 738 -14.60 36.46 -13.08
CA THR A 738 -15.99 36.53 -13.58
C THR A 738 -16.82 35.30 -13.20
N ARG A 739 -16.16 34.17 -12.93
CA ARG A 739 -16.71 32.94 -12.35
C ARG A 739 -16.11 32.70 -10.98
N ALA A 740 -16.95 32.47 -9.97
CA ALA A 740 -16.47 32.13 -8.63
C ALA A 740 -15.75 30.78 -8.63
N PRO A 741 -14.61 30.63 -7.92
CA PRO A 741 -13.92 29.35 -7.80
C PRO A 741 -14.80 28.33 -7.06
N GLN A 742 -14.87 27.12 -7.61
CA GLN A 742 -15.65 26.00 -7.07
C GLN A 742 -14.88 24.70 -7.37
N PRO A 743 -14.91 23.69 -6.47
CA PRO A 743 -14.39 22.37 -6.80
C PRO A 743 -15.09 21.82 -8.04
N LEU A 744 -14.38 21.03 -8.85
CA LEU A 744 -14.96 20.39 -10.03
C LEU A 744 -15.86 19.23 -9.60
N PHE A 745 -17.14 19.32 -9.95
CA PHE A 745 -18.09 18.21 -9.87
C PHE A 745 -18.43 17.76 -11.29
N PHE A 746 -18.06 16.53 -11.64
CA PHE A 746 -18.40 15.91 -12.91
C PHE A 746 -19.29 14.69 -12.69
N ARG A 747 -19.98 14.23 -13.74
CA ARG A 747 -21.09 13.27 -13.60
C ARG A 747 -20.96 12.08 -14.54
N ALA A 748 -21.42 10.92 -14.11
CA ALA A 748 -21.55 9.74 -14.95
C ALA A 748 -22.83 9.00 -14.57
N ASN A 749 -23.40 8.23 -15.49
CA ASN A 749 -24.40 7.24 -15.12
C ASN A 749 -23.68 5.93 -14.73
N SER A 750 -24.33 5.11 -13.92
CA SER A 750 -23.86 3.75 -13.68
C SER A 750 -23.76 2.99 -15.01
N GLY A 751 -22.58 2.40 -15.25
CA GLY A 751 -22.19 1.75 -16.48
C GLY A 751 -21.50 2.64 -17.51
N ASP A 752 -21.45 3.97 -17.31
CA ASP A 752 -20.69 4.86 -18.21
C ASP A 752 -19.18 4.67 -18.02
N CYS A 753 -18.46 4.69 -19.14
CA CYS A 753 -17.03 4.92 -19.20
C CYS A 753 -16.77 6.43 -19.08
N ILE A 754 -15.65 6.79 -18.46
CA ILE A 754 -15.16 8.16 -18.32
C ILE A 754 -13.77 8.24 -18.94
N GLU A 755 -13.58 9.21 -19.82
CA GLU A 755 -12.29 9.64 -20.33
C GLU A 755 -12.03 11.04 -19.76
N PHE A 756 -11.01 11.17 -18.93
CA PHE A 756 -10.64 12.42 -18.29
C PHE A 756 -9.31 12.90 -18.89
N GLN A 757 -9.39 13.93 -19.73
CA GLN A 757 -8.23 14.59 -20.31
C GLN A 757 -7.85 15.77 -19.43
N ALA A 758 -6.66 15.71 -18.84
CA ALA A 758 -6.17 16.70 -17.89
C ALA A 758 -5.01 17.50 -18.49
N THR A 759 -5.17 18.82 -18.57
CA THR A 759 -4.08 19.74 -18.95
C THR A 759 -3.45 20.36 -17.70
N ASN A 760 -2.13 20.24 -17.55
CA ASN A 760 -1.43 20.92 -16.45
C ASN A 760 -1.01 22.34 -16.88
N LEU A 761 -1.56 23.35 -16.20
CA LEU A 761 -1.22 24.78 -16.38
C LEU A 761 -0.61 25.40 -15.12
N ILE A 762 -0.32 24.61 -14.09
CA ILE A 762 0.28 25.12 -12.84
C ILE A 762 1.81 25.27 -12.99
N PRO A 763 2.44 26.15 -12.19
CA PRO A 763 3.90 26.20 -12.07
C PRO A 763 4.47 24.91 -11.46
N ASN A 764 5.76 24.62 -11.70
CA ASN A 764 6.39 23.38 -11.24
C ASN A 764 6.80 23.38 -9.76
N ASN A 765 6.53 24.45 -9.02
CA ASN A 765 6.81 24.54 -7.58
C ASN A 765 5.69 25.28 -6.82
N LEU A 766 5.49 24.90 -5.56
CA LEU A 766 4.90 25.75 -4.53
C LEU A 766 6.01 26.61 -3.91
N ASN A 767 5.74 27.90 -3.84
CA ASN A 767 6.65 28.87 -3.27
C ASN A 767 6.58 28.85 -1.73
N VAL A 768 7.64 29.34 -1.10
CA VAL A 768 7.68 29.47 0.36
C VAL A 768 6.70 30.53 0.85
N ASP A 769 5.96 30.22 1.91
CA ASP A 769 5.10 31.17 2.62
C ASP A 769 5.13 30.93 4.15
N ASP A 770 4.21 31.55 4.90
CA ASP A 770 4.19 31.44 6.37
C ASP A 770 3.90 30.01 6.88
N TYR A 771 3.37 29.14 6.02
CA TYR A 771 2.88 27.80 6.36
C TYR A 771 3.57 26.69 5.56
N GLN A 772 4.12 27.00 4.38
CA GLN A 772 4.69 26.04 3.44
C GLN A 772 6.16 26.34 3.13
N ILE A 773 7.00 25.30 3.09
CA ILE A 773 8.37 25.39 2.58
C ILE A 773 8.36 25.45 1.05
N PHE A 774 9.47 25.84 0.43
CA PHE A 774 9.59 25.69 -1.02
C PHE A 774 9.52 24.21 -1.39
N THR A 775 8.54 23.85 -2.20
CA THR A 775 8.19 22.46 -2.51
C THR A 775 8.06 22.26 -4.02
N PRO A 776 8.91 21.42 -4.63
CA PRO A 776 8.69 20.93 -5.98
C PRO A 776 7.34 20.23 -6.12
N THR A 777 6.65 20.54 -7.22
CA THR A 777 5.32 20.03 -7.56
C THR A 777 5.19 19.96 -9.08
N ASP A 778 6.11 19.23 -9.69
CA ASP A 778 6.42 19.32 -11.12
C ASP A 778 5.46 18.51 -12.00
N THR A 779 4.81 17.50 -11.41
CA THR A 779 3.82 16.62 -12.03
C THR A 779 2.51 16.57 -11.22
N LEU A 780 1.42 16.21 -11.88
CA LEU A 780 0.09 16.06 -11.28
C LEU A 780 -0.64 14.85 -11.86
N GLY A 781 -1.15 13.97 -11.00
CA GLY A 781 -1.91 12.79 -11.39
C GLY A 781 -3.14 12.65 -10.50
N GLN A 782 -4.33 12.51 -11.08
CA GLN A 782 -5.56 12.41 -10.29
C GLN A 782 -5.85 10.96 -9.95
N HIS A 783 -5.66 10.59 -8.69
CA HIS A 783 -6.14 9.33 -8.15
C HIS A 783 -7.64 9.39 -7.91
N ILE A 784 -8.37 8.36 -8.35
CA ILE A 784 -9.82 8.29 -8.25
C ILE A 784 -10.28 7.05 -7.48
N HIS A 785 -11.26 7.27 -6.62
CA HIS A 785 -11.82 6.26 -5.72
C HIS A 785 -12.90 5.38 -6.38
N LEU A 786 -13.11 4.17 -5.86
CA LEU A 786 -14.18 3.19 -6.16
C LEU A 786 -14.37 2.67 -7.61
N VAL A 787 -13.98 3.43 -8.64
CA VAL A 787 -14.17 3.07 -10.06
C VAL A 787 -13.12 2.06 -10.54
N LYS A 788 -13.34 1.44 -11.71
CA LYS A 788 -12.37 0.52 -12.33
C LYS A 788 -11.47 1.27 -13.30
N PHE A 789 -10.19 0.92 -13.30
CA PHE A 789 -9.19 1.55 -14.15
C PHE A 789 -7.96 0.66 -14.36
N ASP A 790 -7.10 1.06 -15.29
CA ASP A 790 -5.78 0.47 -15.44
C ASP A 790 -4.80 1.10 -14.43
N VAL A 791 -4.49 0.41 -13.32
CA VAL A 791 -3.58 0.86 -12.25
C VAL A 791 -2.19 1.27 -12.75
N THR A 792 -1.77 0.76 -13.91
CA THR A 792 -0.46 1.13 -14.47
C THR A 792 -0.45 2.51 -15.12
N ALA A 793 -1.61 3.05 -15.51
CA ALA A 793 -1.72 4.24 -16.38
C ALA A 793 -2.97 5.13 -16.15
N SER A 794 -3.78 4.88 -15.10
CA SER A 794 -4.95 5.69 -14.74
C SER A 794 -5.23 5.74 -13.23
N ASP A 795 -4.23 5.39 -12.42
CA ASP A 795 -4.29 5.48 -10.97
C ASP A 795 -3.96 6.87 -10.43
N GLY A 796 -3.26 7.72 -11.19
CA GLY A 796 -2.87 9.07 -10.82
C GLY A 796 -1.62 9.17 -9.94
N GLY A 797 -0.75 8.15 -9.90
CA GLY A 797 0.48 8.16 -9.12
C GLY A 797 1.59 7.25 -9.68
N GLY A 798 2.84 7.47 -9.25
CA GLY A 798 4.00 6.64 -9.56
C GLY A 798 4.13 5.42 -8.63
N ASN A 799 3.18 4.48 -8.70
CA ASN A 799 3.12 3.38 -7.73
C ASN A 799 4.06 2.22 -8.05
N GLY A 800 5.04 1.98 -7.19
CA GLY A 800 5.90 0.81 -7.29
C GLY A 800 6.65 0.78 -8.62
N TRP A 801 6.49 -0.30 -9.38
CA TRP A 801 7.08 -0.44 -10.71
C TRP A 801 6.17 -0.03 -11.87
N ASN A 802 5.03 0.62 -11.60
CA ASN A 802 4.16 1.18 -12.65
C ASN A 802 4.83 2.37 -13.36
N TYR A 803 4.12 2.96 -14.34
CA TYR A 803 4.52 4.21 -14.96
C TYR A 803 4.30 5.41 -14.06
N GLU A 804 4.90 6.54 -14.46
CA GLU A 804 4.56 7.84 -13.91
C GLU A 804 3.25 8.34 -14.54
N ASP A 805 2.09 7.96 -13.98
CA ASP A 805 0.77 8.38 -14.47
C ASP A 805 0.41 9.81 -14.03
N GLY A 806 1.13 10.78 -14.60
CA GLY A 806 1.01 12.20 -14.26
C GLY A 806 1.26 13.13 -15.43
N THR A 807 0.64 14.32 -15.38
CA THR A 807 0.81 15.39 -16.35
C THR A 807 1.88 16.38 -15.88
N PHE A 808 2.99 16.50 -16.60
CA PHE A 808 4.00 17.51 -16.27
C PHE A 808 3.49 18.94 -16.42
N SER A 809 3.93 19.79 -15.51
CA SER A 809 3.73 21.23 -15.62
C SER A 809 4.50 21.82 -16.81
N PRO A 810 4.05 22.95 -17.37
CA PRO A 810 4.72 23.58 -18.52
C PRO A 810 6.17 23.99 -18.21
N GLU A 811 6.43 24.48 -17.00
CA GLU A 811 7.78 24.83 -16.53
C GLU A 811 8.70 23.62 -16.50
N GLU A 812 8.17 22.49 -16.06
CA GLU A 812 8.94 21.26 -15.98
C GLU A 812 9.30 20.70 -17.37
N VAL A 813 8.36 20.75 -18.31
CA VAL A 813 8.62 20.39 -19.72
C VAL A 813 9.72 21.27 -20.30
N ARG A 814 9.66 22.59 -20.05
CA ARG A 814 10.70 23.52 -20.51
C ARG A 814 12.05 23.22 -19.87
N GLU A 815 12.09 22.97 -18.57
CA GLU A 815 13.33 22.63 -17.84
C GLU A 815 14.01 21.39 -18.43
N ARG A 816 13.25 20.31 -18.68
CA ARG A 816 13.78 19.09 -19.30
C ARG A 816 14.28 19.32 -20.73
N ILE A 817 13.53 20.09 -21.53
CA ILE A 817 13.94 20.44 -22.91
C ILE A 817 15.22 21.27 -22.90
N GLU A 818 15.31 22.29 -22.03
CA GLU A 818 16.50 23.14 -21.88
C GLU A 818 17.72 22.33 -21.45
N ALA A 819 17.57 21.46 -20.45
CA ALA A 819 18.62 20.57 -19.97
C ALA A 819 19.08 19.58 -21.05
N ASN A 820 18.15 18.99 -21.82
CA ASN A 820 18.49 18.16 -22.97
C ASN A 820 19.24 18.95 -24.04
N ASN A 821 18.74 20.11 -24.43
CA ASN A 821 19.37 20.90 -25.48
C ASN A 821 20.77 21.35 -25.08
N ALA A 822 20.97 21.75 -23.82
CA ALA A 822 22.30 22.07 -23.28
C ALA A 822 23.25 20.86 -23.35
N GLN A 823 22.77 19.66 -23.01
CA GLN A 823 23.55 18.43 -23.13
C GLN A 823 23.92 18.13 -24.59
N GLN A 824 22.94 18.19 -25.49
CA GLN A 824 23.12 17.91 -26.92
C GLN A 824 24.09 18.92 -27.55
N GLU A 825 24.00 20.21 -27.21
CA GLU A 825 24.95 21.22 -27.64
C GLU A 825 26.38 20.92 -27.14
N ALA A 826 26.52 20.53 -25.88
CA ALA A 826 27.82 20.21 -25.27
C ALA A 826 28.50 19.00 -25.93
N ILE A 827 27.72 17.99 -26.35
CA ILE A 827 28.25 16.77 -26.99
C ILE A 827 28.22 16.81 -28.53
N GLY A 828 27.72 17.89 -29.14
CA GLY A 828 27.50 17.98 -30.59
C GLY A 828 26.42 17.02 -31.12
N GLY A 829 25.44 16.70 -30.27
CA GLY A 829 24.27 15.88 -30.57
C GLY A 829 23.22 16.61 -31.41
N THR A 830 22.14 15.91 -31.75
CA THR A 830 21.13 16.38 -32.72
C THR A 830 19.69 16.32 -32.23
N GLN A 831 19.44 15.77 -31.03
CA GLN A 831 18.11 15.72 -30.43
C GLN A 831 17.74 17.08 -29.82
N ILE A 832 17.60 18.12 -30.63
CA ILE A 832 17.17 19.45 -30.16
C ILE A 832 15.64 19.49 -30.12
N LEU A 833 15.10 19.71 -28.92
CA LEU A 833 13.68 19.75 -28.64
C LEU A 833 13.20 21.19 -28.52
N THR A 834 11.89 21.41 -28.66
CA THR A 834 11.28 22.74 -28.56
C THR A 834 9.92 22.62 -27.92
N ALA A 835 9.69 23.37 -26.85
CA ALA A 835 8.40 23.42 -26.17
C ALA A 835 7.33 23.96 -27.13
N LYS A 836 6.13 23.37 -27.08
CA LYS A 836 5.02 23.70 -27.99
C LYS A 836 3.96 24.54 -27.30
N VAL A 837 3.30 25.39 -28.08
CA VAL A 837 2.13 26.16 -27.65
C VAL A 837 0.92 25.24 -27.59
N HIS A 838 0.17 25.23 -26.49
CA HIS A 838 -1.00 24.39 -26.36
C HIS A 838 -2.13 24.87 -27.30
N PRO A 839 -2.71 24.01 -28.17
CA PRO A 839 -3.69 24.44 -29.18
C PRO A 839 -4.95 25.12 -28.62
N TRP A 840 -5.37 24.75 -27.41
CA TRP A 840 -6.53 25.34 -26.75
C TRP A 840 -6.20 26.59 -25.90
N PHE A 841 -5.07 26.55 -25.18
CA PHE A 841 -4.75 27.54 -24.15
C PHE A 841 -3.79 28.62 -24.66
N GLY A 842 -3.16 28.41 -25.83
CA GLY A 842 -2.15 29.30 -26.35
C GLY A 842 -0.91 29.32 -25.45
N GLU A 843 -0.24 30.46 -25.42
CA GLU A 843 0.97 30.68 -24.62
C GLU A 843 0.64 30.99 -23.14
N GLY A 844 -0.61 31.32 -22.84
CA GLY A 844 -1.02 31.80 -21.52
C GLY A 844 -0.51 33.20 -21.17
N PRO A 845 -0.89 33.74 -20.00
CA PRO A 845 -0.34 34.99 -19.49
C PRO A 845 1.19 34.94 -19.41
N GLY A 846 1.86 35.87 -20.09
CA GLY A 846 3.33 35.96 -20.03
C GLY A 846 4.11 34.78 -20.64
N GLY A 847 3.45 33.88 -21.38
CA GLY A 847 4.10 32.70 -21.97
C GLY A 847 4.22 31.50 -21.03
N GLU A 848 3.59 31.55 -19.86
CA GLU A 848 3.76 30.56 -18.79
C GLU A 848 3.24 29.15 -19.16
N TRP A 849 2.33 29.04 -20.14
CA TRP A 849 1.72 27.76 -20.57
C TRP A 849 2.42 27.09 -21.75
N ILE A 850 3.51 27.66 -22.28
CA ILE A 850 4.29 27.03 -23.36
C ILE A 850 4.91 25.73 -22.84
N GLY A 851 4.56 24.58 -23.43
CA GLY A 851 4.98 23.27 -22.93
C GLY A 851 3.93 22.55 -22.09
N ALA A 852 2.72 23.10 -21.94
CA ALA A 852 1.63 22.39 -21.26
C ALA A 852 1.32 21.05 -21.94
N GLN A 853 1.26 19.99 -21.14
CA GLN A 853 0.84 18.66 -21.55
C GLN A 853 -0.64 18.43 -21.30
N THR A 854 -1.26 17.54 -22.08
CA THR A 854 -2.55 16.93 -21.76
C THR A 854 -2.45 15.42 -21.78
N THR A 855 -2.69 14.77 -20.64
CA THR A 855 -2.71 13.30 -20.51
C THR A 855 -4.14 12.81 -20.32
N THR A 856 -4.36 11.51 -20.54
CA THR A 856 -5.69 10.88 -20.50
C THR A 856 -5.74 9.80 -19.44
N GLN A 857 -6.67 9.93 -18.51
CA GLN A 857 -7.05 8.85 -17.60
C GLN A 857 -8.40 8.26 -18.03
N ARG A 858 -8.56 6.94 -17.85
CA ARG A 858 -9.73 6.18 -18.30
C ARG A 858 -10.31 5.36 -17.15
N TRP A 859 -11.56 5.61 -16.84
CA TRP A 859 -12.27 5.02 -15.71
C TRP A 859 -13.61 4.42 -16.12
N TRP A 860 -14.08 3.42 -15.38
CA TRP A 860 -15.41 2.85 -15.58
C TRP A 860 -16.20 2.89 -14.27
N ALA A 861 -17.35 3.56 -14.30
CA ALA A 861 -18.30 3.57 -13.19
C ALA A 861 -19.13 2.28 -13.22
N ASP A 862 -18.53 1.19 -12.74
CA ASP A 862 -19.11 -0.14 -12.87
C ASP A 862 -20.48 -0.27 -12.17
N PRO A 863 -21.42 -1.02 -12.77
CA PRO A 863 -22.74 -1.20 -12.19
C PRO A 863 -22.67 -2.09 -10.95
N LEU A 864 -23.29 -1.63 -9.86
CA LEU A 864 -23.42 -2.37 -8.60
C LEU A 864 -24.85 -2.90 -8.48
N VAL A 865 -25.07 -4.10 -8.99
CA VAL A 865 -26.39 -4.74 -9.05
C VAL A 865 -26.47 -5.84 -7.98
N ASN A 866 -27.51 -5.80 -7.14
CA ASN A 866 -27.78 -6.86 -6.16
C ASN A 866 -28.54 -8.06 -6.81
N ASN A 867 -28.79 -9.14 -6.06
CA ASN A 867 -29.48 -10.33 -6.59
C ASN A 867 -30.94 -10.07 -7.03
N ASN A 868 -31.56 -8.96 -6.60
CA ASN A 868 -32.89 -8.55 -7.04
C ASN A 868 -32.88 -7.73 -8.33
N GLY A 869 -31.70 -7.33 -8.81
CA GLY A 869 -31.56 -6.40 -9.93
C GLY A 869 -31.58 -4.92 -9.51
N ASP A 870 -31.49 -4.58 -8.22
CA ASP A 870 -31.44 -3.17 -7.86
C ASP A 870 -30.05 -2.59 -8.15
N ASP A 871 -29.98 -1.56 -8.99
CA ASP A 871 -28.78 -0.73 -9.15
C ASP A 871 -28.58 0.11 -7.88
N ARG A 872 -27.53 -0.20 -7.13
CA ARG A 872 -27.18 0.47 -5.89
C ARG A 872 -26.37 1.75 -6.10
N THR A 873 -25.76 1.86 -7.28
CA THR A 873 -24.90 2.92 -7.79
C THR A 873 -23.69 3.20 -6.89
N ILE A 874 -22.53 3.56 -7.47
CA ILE A 874 -21.33 3.92 -6.70
C ILE A 874 -21.55 5.23 -5.91
N ARG A 875 -22.40 6.14 -6.42
CA ARG A 875 -22.76 7.45 -5.85
C ARG A 875 -21.62 8.44 -5.88
N SER A 876 -21.05 8.82 -4.74
CA SER A 876 -20.05 9.88 -4.65
C SER A 876 -18.66 9.29 -4.67
N VAL A 877 -17.86 9.75 -5.62
CA VAL A 877 -16.48 9.33 -5.85
C VAL A 877 -15.58 10.55 -5.67
N PHE A 878 -14.52 10.39 -4.87
CA PHE A 878 -13.53 11.41 -4.61
C PHE A 878 -12.32 11.24 -5.54
N THR A 879 -11.70 12.33 -5.96
CA THR A 879 -10.42 12.30 -6.67
C THR A 879 -9.52 13.45 -6.24
N HIS A 880 -8.22 13.19 -6.21
CA HIS A 880 -7.18 14.09 -5.70
C HIS A 880 -5.81 13.74 -6.27
N ASP A 881 -4.87 14.66 -6.14
CA ASP A 881 -3.51 14.45 -6.62
C ASP A 881 -2.73 13.44 -5.76
N HIS A 882 -2.00 12.51 -6.39
CA HIS A 882 -1.20 11.50 -5.69
C HIS A 882 0.32 11.68 -5.82
N PHE A 883 0.80 12.68 -6.58
CA PHE A 883 2.23 13.02 -6.67
C PHE A 883 2.70 14.04 -5.65
N GLY A 884 1.83 14.97 -5.24
CA GLY A 884 2.08 15.92 -4.16
C GLY A 884 0.88 16.03 -3.23
N PRO A 885 0.30 14.92 -2.74
CA PRO A 885 -0.95 14.96 -2.02
C PRO A 885 -0.88 15.77 -0.71
N SER A 886 0.28 15.73 -0.03
CA SER A 886 0.50 16.47 1.21
C SER A 886 0.54 17.98 0.95
N SER A 887 0.98 18.35 -0.25
CA SER A 887 1.26 19.72 -0.64
C SER A 887 0.10 20.36 -1.43
N HIS A 888 -0.56 19.63 -2.33
CA HIS A 888 -1.60 20.13 -3.23
C HIS A 888 -3.00 20.16 -2.64
N GLN A 889 -3.39 19.12 -1.89
CA GLN A 889 -4.78 18.97 -1.47
C GLN A 889 -5.22 20.11 -0.55
N GLN A 890 -4.31 20.60 0.32
CA GLN A 890 -4.54 21.75 1.19
C GLN A 890 -4.76 23.07 0.42
N HIS A 891 -4.26 23.17 -0.81
CA HIS A 891 -4.47 24.32 -1.71
C HIS A 891 -5.75 24.21 -2.56
N GLY A 892 -6.55 23.15 -2.37
CA GLY A 892 -7.85 22.97 -3.03
C GLY A 892 -7.88 22.00 -4.21
N LEU A 893 -6.78 21.28 -4.48
CA LEU A 893 -6.68 20.41 -5.65
C LEU A 893 -7.33 19.05 -5.39
N TYR A 894 -8.64 19.01 -5.57
CA TYR A 894 -9.46 17.80 -5.55
C TYR A 894 -10.70 18.01 -6.43
N ALA A 895 -11.33 16.92 -6.83
CA ALA A 895 -12.59 16.93 -7.55
C ALA A 895 -13.51 15.80 -7.09
N LEU A 896 -14.77 15.85 -7.51
CA LEU A 896 -15.76 14.84 -7.18
C LEU A 896 -16.48 14.35 -8.44
N LEU A 897 -16.52 13.04 -8.60
CA LEU A 897 -17.39 12.36 -9.55
C LEU A 897 -18.70 11.98 -8.85
N VAL A 898 -19.82 12.33 -9.46
CA VAL A 898 -21.15 11.87 -9.04
C VAL A 898 -21.67 10.85 -10.04
N VAL A 899 -21.73 9.60 -9.62
CA VAL A 899 -22.33 8.49 -10.36
C VAL A 899 -23.81 8.41 -10.01
N GLU A 900 -24.67 8.64 -10.99
CA GLU A 900 -26.12 8.53 -10.87
C GLU A 900 -26.60 7.18 -11.43
N PRO A 901 -27.82 6.71 -11.10
CA PRO A 901 -28.36 5.47 -11.66
C PRO A 901 -28.38 5.46 -13.19
N THR A 902 -28.39 4.26 -13.79
CA THR A 902 -28.52 4.11 -15.25
C THR A 902 -29.72 4.91 -15.81
N ASP A 903 -29.56 5.48 -17.01
CA ASP A 903 -30.56 6.32 -17.70
C ASP A 903 -30.92 7.66 -17.00
N SER A 904 -30.17 8.10 -15.99
CA SER A 904 -30.38 9.43 -15.40
C SER A 904 -30.10 10.54 -16.40
N VAL A 905 -30.92 11.59 -16.34
CA VAL A 905 -30.81 12.80 -17.16
C VAL A 905 -30.48 13.97 -16.25
N TRP A 906 -29.40 14.69 -16.56
CA TRP A 906 -28.96 15.85 -15.79
C TRP A 906 -29.33 17.13 -16.54
N THR A 907 -30.00 18.03 -15.84
CA THR A 907 -30.29 19.38 -16.34
C THR A 907 -29.67 20.41 -15.41
N LEU A 908 -29.36 21.58 -15.95
CA LEU A 908 -29.07 22.73 -15.11
C LEU A 908 -30.33 23.04 -14.26
N PRO A 909 -30.16 23.41 -12.98
CA PRO A 909 -31.29 23.66 -12.08
C PRO A 909 -32.03 24.98 -12.42
N ASP A 910 -31.50 25.82 -13.30
CA ASP A 910 -32.00 27.14 -13.68
C ASP A 910 -32.67 27.24 -15.06
#